data_AF-A0A8H4NWB3-F1
#
_entry.id   AF-A0A8H4NWB3-F1
#
_cell.length_a   1.000
_cell.length_b   1.000
_cell.length_c   1.000
_cell.angle_alpha   90.00
_cell.angle_beta   90.00
_cell.angle_gamma   90.00
#
_symmetry.space_group_name_H-M   'P 1'
#
loop_
_entity.id
_entity.type
_entity.pdbx_description
1 polymer ?
#
loop_
_entity_poly.entity_id
_entity_poly.type
_entity_poly.pdbx_seq_one_letter_code
_entity_poly.pdbx_strand_id
1 'polypeptide(L)'
;MAGITDKWVRHLRTRDRQDKADSQHSTCDICGDEIKSAEEWLEHVKSDVKHREKWPTPTLETALSYVNKGSNRPKSRDSNSRKRRADTNNGNTGDQATLGDAVEEDQDTDGHQAKRRSPPPPAVSRSRARIDSRNTSGRQLWTSDDGVQPKSQGRAVSLSSPRQGPAKTNRPTQSTTQQSPQPPSNDDDSTSKMMRQPETRPISQDQLVAEVKGIYAGLVMVETKCIEVDNAQSSNTDANSKLNNEQWQALIALHRTLLHEHHDFFLASQHPSASPALRRLASKYAMPARMWRHGIHSFLELLRHRLPASLEHMLTFLYLAYSMMALLYETVPAFEDTWIECLGDLGRYRMAIEDDDIRDREVWTGVSRHWYSKASDKSPTTGRLYHHLAILARPNALQQLYYYTKSLCVPIPFSSARESIMTLFDPVLSNSPTRLAPIDAAFVRAHGILFSGKFRDQLKDATESFINQIDSHIHRSPKRWLESGYYIGISLTCSLLGYGAESNVLIRAISRKPEETDITMDGSTISEATPDETFLLALDFAKKTIDKVVRRWGDTNTLPFLHTILVFMNHMTKYPAAISHLEDKYPWKLTAIMLNTLLLSCESGYQVQSHFRLPEKDQLPRPLPEDFAMRGLLYSEDYFPGDWFRNDKIDEDEKYFELPSVSEERKDRILSLGCKIATSGNWLLWDDEARKFSVVEKYNIKIDDDEEQDEEPE
;
A
#
# COMPACT_ATOMS: atom_id res chain seq x y z
N MET A 1 13.94 -2.03 -8.17
CA MET A 1 13.88 -0.84 -7.29
C MET A 1 15.14 0.06 -7.36
N ALA A 2 16.38 -0.42 -7.18
CA ALA A 2 17.58 0.45 -7.07
C ALA A 2 17.93 1.30 -8.33
N GLY A 3 17.74 0.78 -9.54
CA GLY A 3 18.21 1.44 -10.77
C GLY A 3 17.41 2.68 -11.20
N ILE A 4 16.15 2.80 -10.79
CA ILE A 4 15.28 3.95 -11.14
C ILE A 4 15.50 5.07 -10.13
N THR A 5 15.52 4.75 -8.84
CA THR A 5 15.84 5.68 -7.76
C THR A 5 17.24 6.28 -7.93
N ASP A 6 18.25 5.48 -8.30
CA ASP A 6 19.61 5.99 -8.55
C ASP A 6 19.74 6.86 -9.81
N LYS A 7 19.04 6.49 -10.91
CA LYS A 7 19.01 7.33 -12.12
C LYS A 7 18.29 8.65 -11.86
N TRP A 8 17.28 8.65 -11.00
CA TRP A 8 16.49 9.82 -10.64
C TRP A 8 17.22 10.76 -9.67
N VAL A 9 17.91 10.20 -8.65
CA VAL A 9 18.82 10.97 -7.78
C VAL A 9 19.95 11.59 -8.59
N ARG A 10 20.47 10.89 -9.60
CA ARG A 10 21.49 11.42 -10.52
C ARG A 10 20.94 12.52 -11.43
N HIS A 11 19.71 12.38 -11.92
CA HIS A 11 19.02 13.41 -12.69
C HIS A 11 18.77 14.68 -11.86
N LEU A 12 18.29 14.55 -10.61
CA LEU A 12 18.09 15.67 -9.69
C LEU A 12 19.38 16.39 -9.32
N ARG A 13 20.49 15.65 -9.09
CA ARG A 13 21.82 16.27 -8.87
C ARG A 13 22.34 17.00 -10.10
N THR A 14 21.90 16.61 -11.30
CA THR A 14 22.28 17.28 -12.54
C THR A 14 21.45 18.55 -12.73
N ARG A 15 20.15 18.51 -12.39
CA ARG A 15 19.25 19.67 -12.41
C ARG A 15 19.60 20.72 -11.34
N ASP A 16 19.91 20.30 -10.12
CA ASP A 16 20.39 21.19 -9.03
C ASP A 16 21.75 21.86 -9.33
N ARG A 17 22.55 21.26 -10.23
CA ARG A 17 23.78 21.86 -10.77
C ARG A 17 23.49 22.87 -11.89
N GLN A 18 22.40 22.68 -12.63
CA GLN A 18 21.93 23.59 -13.68
C GLN A 18 21.24 24.82 -13.07
N ASP A 19 20.41 24.63 -12.05
CA ASP A 19 19.73 25.72 -11.31
C ASP A 19 20.71 26.60 -10.52
N LYS A 20 21.92 26.10 -10.20
CA LYS A 20 23.02 26.89 -9.60
C LYS A 20 23.85 27.67 -10.62
N ALA A 21 23.70 27.40 -11.92
CA ALA A 21 24.43 28.10 -12.98
C ALA A 21 23.67 29.34 -13.49
N ASP A 22 22.34 29.37 -13.35
CA ASP A 22 21.50 30.50 -13.75
C ASP A 22 21.14 31.37 -12.53
N SER A 23 22.04 32.28 -12.18
CA SER A 23 21.74 33.35 -11.20
C SER A 23 20.78 34.37 -11.82
N GLN A 24 19.49 34.23 -11.50
CA GLN A 24 18.45 35.17 -11.90
C GLN A 24 18.65 36.53 -11.23
N HIS A 25 18.82 37.57 -12.05
CA HIS A 25 18.79 38.96 -11.62
C HIS A 25 17.35 39.30 -11.23
N SER A 26 17.14 39.88 -10.05
CA SER A 26 15.81 40.21 -9.53
C SER A 26 15.59 41.72 -9.61
N THR A 27 14.48 42.20 -10.17
CA THR A 27 14.16 43.63 -10.22
C THR A 27 13.24 44.03 -9.07
N CYS A 28 13.47 45.19 -8.44
CA CYS A 28 12.59 45.70 -7.39
C CYS A 28 11.25 46.20 -7.94
N ASP A 29 10.13 45.67 -7.45
CA ASP A 29 8.78 46.03 -7.92
C ASP A 29 8.32 47.47 -7.60
N ILE A 30 9.10 48.23 -6.83
CA ILE A 30 8.77 49.61 -6.44
C ILE A 30 9.52 50.63 -7.30
N CYS A 31 10.81 50.38 -7.60
CA CYS A 31 11.65 51.32 -8.35
C CYS A 31 12.27 50.76 -9.64
N GLY A 32 12.21 49.44 -9.85
CA GLY A 32 12.75 48.75 -11.02
C GLY A 32 14.25 48.42 -10.95
N ASP A 33 14.92 48.67 -9.82
CA ASP A 33 16.38 48.43 -9.70
C ASP A 33 16.71 46.94 -9.79
N GLU A 34 17.74 46.60 -10.57
CA GLU A 34 18.29 45.25 -10.66
C GLU A 34 19.14 44.91 -9.43
N ILE A 35 18.79 43.81 -8.79
CA ILE A 35 19.38 43.34 -7.54
C ILE A 35 19.96 41.95 -7.78
N LYS A 36 21.26 41.80 -7.50
CA LYS A 36 22.05 40.62 -7.87
C LYS A 36 22.30 39.69 -6.69
N SER A 37 21.97 40.12 -5.47
CA SER A 37 22.11 39.33 -4.25
C SER A 37 21.10 39.74 -3.17
N ALA A 38 20.86 38.85 -2.20
CA ALA A 38 19.98 39.12 -1.08
C ALA A 38 20.54 40.21 -0.14
N GLU A 39 21.86 40.36 -0.09
CA GLU A 39 22.54 41.45 0.62
C GLU A 39 22.30 42.81 -0.04
N GLU A 40 22.42 42.91 -1.37
CA GLU A 40 22.09 44.13 -2.13
C GLU A 40 20.60 44.48 -2.00
N TRP A 41 19.72 43.48 -1.96
CA TRP A 41 18.29 43.69 -1.74
C TRP A 41 18.00 44.34 -0.39
N LEU A 42 18.75 43.96 0.65
CA LEU A 42 18.57 44.52 1.98
C LEU A 42 19.09 45.96 2.09
N GLU A 43 20.23 46.27 1.46
CA GLU A 43 20.72 47.65 1.36
C GLU A 43 19.74 48.53 0.58
N HIS A 44 19.20 47.99 -0.51
CA HIS A 44 18.18 48.62 -1.32
C HIS A 44 16.90 48.93 -0.50
N VAL A 45 16.35 47.95 0.22
CA VAL A 45 15.15 48.13 1.08
C VAL A 45 15.42 49.06 2.26
N LYS A 46 16.66 49.11 2.77
CA LYS A 46 17.07 50.06 3.82
C LYS A 46 17.19 51.48 3.29
N SER A 47 17.49 51.69 2.01
CA SER A 47 17.78 53.03 1.49
C SER A 47 16.54 53.95 1.40
N ASP A 48 15.33 53.40 1.33
CA ASP A 48 14.09 54.16 1.11
C ASP A 48 12.99 53.85 2.15
N VAL A 49 12.32 54.90 2.61
CA VAL A 49 11.20 54.87 3.57
C VAL A 49 10.02 54.06 3.03
N LYS A 50 9.69 54.17 1.73
CA LYS A 50 8.57 53.42 1.13
C LYS A 50 8.81 51.91 1.07
N HIS A 51 10.08 51.52 0.95
CA HIS A 51 10.48 50.11 0.95
C HIS A 51 10.43 49.51 2.36
N ARG A 52 10.83 50.28 3.40
CA ARG A 52 10.76 49.85 4.80
C ARG A 52 9.34 49.69 5.33
N GLU A 53 8.39 50.46 4.83
CA GLU A 53 6.96 50.32 5.20
C GLU A 53 6.34 49.04 4.64
N LYS A 54 6.67 48.68 3.38
CA LYS A 54 6.23 47.43 2.76
C LYS A 54 6.96 46.21 3.36
N TRP A 55 8.22 46.38 3.78
CA TRP A 55 9.07 45.32 4.29
C TRP A 55 9.80 45.75 5.58
N PRO A 56 9.20 45.56 6.77
CA PRO A 56 9.78 45.99 8.03
C PRO A 56 11.15 45.34 8.32
N THR A 57 12.16 46.19 8.49
CA THR A 57 13.59 45.81 8.62
C THR A 57 13.92 44.81 9.74
N PRO A 58 13.25 44.81 10.93
CA PRO A 58 13.53 43.81 11.98
C PRO A 58 13.17 42.37 11.57
N THR A 59 12.15 42.21 10.71
CA THR A 59 11.66 40.91 10.24
C THR A 59 12.58 40.31 9.18
N LEU A 60 13.22 41.16 8.37
CA LEU A 60 14.14 40.78 7.30
C LEU A 60 15.56 40.46 7.76
N GLU A 61 16.10 41.22 8.73
CA GLU A 61 17.39 40.92 9.33
C GLU A 61 17.37 39.58 10.09
N THR A 62 16.22 39.27 10.71
CA THR A 62 15.99 37.97 11.34
C THR A 62 15.98 36.86 10.30
N ALA A 63 15.22 36.99 9.20
CA ALA A 63 15.17 36.02 8.11
C ALA A 63 16.54 35.76 7.44
N LEU A 64 17.32 36.82 7.18
CA LEU A 64 18.67 36.69 6.63
C LEU A 64 19.66 36.08 7.62
N SER A 65 19.50 36.30 8.93
CA SER A 65 20.33 35.63 9.93
C SER A 65 20.12 34.11 9.95
N TYR A 66 18.92 33.64 9.57
CA TYR A 66 18.61 32.22 9.40
C TYR A 66 19.18 31.66 8.08
N VAL A 67 19.06 32.41 6.98
CA VAL A 67 19.65 32.03 5.66
C VAL A 67 21.18 31.98 5.72
N ASN A 68 21.82 32.96 6.36
CA ASN A 68 23.28 33.03 6.47
C ASN A 68 23.87 32.08 7.53
N LYS A 69 23.08 31.64 8.53
CA LYS A 69 23.47 30.53 9.42
C LYS A 69 23.37 29.17 8.73
N GLY A 70 22.50 29.01 7.73
CA GLY A 70 22.48 27.84 6.83
C GLY A 70 23.66 27.79 5.87
N SER A 71 24.20 28.96 5.46
CA SER A 71 25.29 29.06 4.48
C SER A 71 26.70 28.99 5.09
N ASN A 72 26.88 29.36 6.36
CA ASN A 72 28.16 29.26 7.07
C ASN A 72 28.27 28.00 7.96
N ARG A 73 28.25 26.83 7.32
CA ARG A 73 28.88 25.61 7.85
C ARG A 73 30.28 25.49 7.24
N PRO A 74 31.35 25.25 8.02
CA PRO A 74 32.69 25.14 7.44
C PRO A 74 32.72 23.97 6.46
N LYS A 75 33.15 24.25 5.22
CA LYS A 75 33.40 23.26 4.17
C LYS A 75 34.43 22.25 4.69
N SER A 76 33.98 21.03 5.02
CA SER A 76 34.87 19.89 5.17
C SER A 76 35.43 19.54 3.79
N ARG A 77 36.71 19.83 3.59
CA ARG A 77 37.48 19.42 2.42
C ARG A 77 37.77 17.91 2.48
N ASP A 78 37.46 17.27 1.34
CA ASP A 78 38.09 16.12 0.67
C ASP A 78 38.10 14.71 1.29
N SER A 79 37.73 13.72 0.45
CA SER A 79 38.60 12.57 0.16
C SER A 79 38.12 11.72 -1.04
N ASN A 80 38.83 11.86 -2.16
CA ASN A 80 39.05 10.80 -3.13
C ASN A 80 39.91 9.71 -2.47
N SER A 81 39.57 8.42 -2.59
CA SER A 81 40.53 7.34 -2.41
C SER A 81 40.37 6.29 -3.51
N ARG A 82 41.41 6.18 -4.34
CA ARG A 82 41.59 5.23 -5.43
C ARG A 82 41.86 3.81 -4.92
N LYS A 83 41.39 2.84 -5.72
CA LYS A 83 41.85 1.45 -5.89
C LYS A 83 43.34 1.21 -5.54
N ARG A 84 43.64 0.10 -4.86
CA ARG A 84 44.73 -0.83 -5.22
C ARG A 84 44.48 -2.26 -4.69
N ARG A 85 44.93 -3.22 -5.49
CA ARG A 85 44.78 -4.70 -5.46
C ARG A 85 45.91 -5.40 -4.69
N ALA A 86 45.75 -6.73 -4.56
CA ALA A 86 46.71 -7.84 -4.33
C ALA A 86 46.73 -8.35 -2.88
N ASP A 87 46.78 -9.66 -2.54
CA ASP A 87 46.91 -10.93 -3.27
C ASP A 87 46.55 -12.08 -2.31
N THR A 88 46.08 -13.22 -2.83
CA THR A 88 46.51 -14.58 -2.40
C THR A 88 46.14 -15.63 -3.46
N ASN A 89 47.18 -16.16 -4.13
CA ASN A 89 47.53 -17.58 -4.36
C ASN A 89 46.43 -18.65 -4.55
N ASN A 90 46.59 -19.75 -5.29
CA ASN A 90 47.50 -20.27 -6.33
C ASN A 90 47.00 -21.71 -6.60
N GLY A 91 47.10 -22.26 -7.82
CA GLY A 91 46.94 -23.72 -8.03
C GLY A 91 46.37 -24.18 -9.38
N ASN A 92 47.26 -24.31 -10.36
CA ASN A 92 47.10 -24.91 -11.69
C ASN A 92 46.73 -26.42 -11.70
N THR A 93 46.12 -26.89 -12.80
CA THR A 93 46.67 -27.77 -13.88
C THR A 93 45.52 -28.23 -14.79
N GLY A 94 45.45 -27.87 -16.08
CA GLY A 94 46.02 -28.55 -17.27
C GLY A 94 44.83 -28.96 -18.17
N ASP A 95 44.76 -28.94 -19.51
CA ASP A 95 45.68 -28.82 -20.64
C ASP A 95 44.88 -28.31 -21.88
N GLN A 96 45.43 -27.40 -22.70
CA GLN A 96 45.78 -27.52 -24.15
C GLN A 96 44.76 -28.26 -25.06
N ALA A 97 44.42 -27.85 -26.29
CA ALA A 97 45.22 -27.20 -27.33
C ALA A 97 44.36 -26.52 -28.42
N THR A 98 45.06 -25.85 -29.33
CA THR A 98 44.71 -24.86 -30.36
C THR A 98 44.47 -25.42 -31.79
N LEU A 99 43.66 -24.66 -32.55
CA LEU A 99 43.75 -24.25 -33.98
C LEU A 99 43.93 -25.23 -35.17
N GLY A 100 43.25 -24.85 -36.25
CA GLY A 100 43.56 -25.08 -37.69
C GLY A 100 42.42 -25.79 -38.43
N ASP A 101 42.08 -25.56 -39.70
CA ASP A 101 42.40 -24.55 -40.73
C ASP A 101 41.56 -24.96 -41.98
N ALA A 102 41.36 -24.03 -42.94
CA ALA A 102 41.05 -24.27 -44.37
C ALA A 102 39.67 -24.88 -44.78
N VAL A 103 39.03 -24.63 -45.95
CA VAL A 103 39.23 -23.82 -47.18
C VAL A 103 37.91 -23.89 -48.00
N GLU A 104 37.45 -22.74 -48.48
CA GLU A 104 36.84 -22.39 -49.79
C GLU A 104 36.12 -23.42 -50.70
N GLU A 105 34.99 -22.98 -51.31
CA GLU A 105 34.81 -22.99 -52.78
C GLU A 105 33.82 -21.91 -53.28
N ASP A 106 34.13 -21.40 -54.47
CA ASP A 106 33.78 -20.15 -55.15
C ASP A 106 32.47 -20.18 -56.00
N GLN A 107 31.93 -18.98 -56.33
CA GLN A 107 31.83 -18.43 -57.71
C GLN A 107 30.90 -17.18 -57.82
N ASP A 108 31.52 -16.00 -57.91
CA ASP A 108 31.42 -14.87 -58.89
C ASP A 108 30.23 -14.81 -59.90
N THR A 109 29.65 -13.67 -60.36
CA THR A 109 30.16 -12.29 -60.65
C THR A 109 29.01 -11.28 -60.93
N ASP A 110 29.30 -9.98 -60.74
CA ASP A 110 28.75 -8.72 -61.34
C ASP A 110 27.22 -8.44 -61.39
N GLY A 111 26.66 -7.25 -61.11
CA GLY A 111 27.17 -5.89 -60.94
C GLY A 111 26.17 -4.89 -61.58
N HIS A 112 25.41 -4.11 -60.78
CA HIS A 112 25.05 -2.68 -61.00
C HIS A 112 23.82 -2.18 -60.20
N GLN A 113 24.07 -1.08 -59.47
CA GLN A 113 23.22 0.10 -59.20
C GLN A 113 21.80 -0.07 -58.62
N ALA A 114 21.60 0.36 -57.36
CA ALA A 114 20.91 1.63 -57.01
C ALA A 114 20.42 1.61 -55.55
N LYS A 115 20.83 2.64 -54.78
CA LYS A 115 20.34 2.95 -53.43
C LYS A 115 18.82 3.18 -53.44
N ARG A 116 18.06 2.38 -52.68
CA ARG A 116 16.67 2.73 -52.29
C ARG A 116 16.60 2.94 -50.78
N ARG A 117 16.37 4.21 -50.42
CA ARG A 117 15.95 4.65 -49.09
C ARG A 117 14.49 4.26 -48.87
N SER A 118 14.18 3.74 -47.69
CA SER A 118 12.81 3.49 -47.22
C SER A 118 12.03 4.81 -47.03
N PRO A 119 10.70 4.83 -47.26
CA PRO A 119 9.87 6.04 -47.15
C PRO A 119 9.44 6.33 -45.70
N PRO A 120 9.17 7.61 -45.35
CA PRO A 120 8.68 8.02 -44.04
C PRO A 120 7.14 7.87 -43.90
N PRO A 121 6.60 7.81 -42.67
CA PRO A 121 5.16 7.65 -42.43
C PRO A 121 4.37 8.94 -42.73
N PRO A 122 3.07 8.83 -43.09
CA PRO A 122 2.29 9.98 -43.54
C PRO A 122 1.83 10.87 -42.38
N ALA A 123 1.90 12.18 -42.64
CA ALA A 123 1.36 13.24 -41.80
C ALA A 123 -0.18 13.23 -41.84
N VAL A 124 -0.83 13.27 -40.66
CA VAL A 124 -2.27 13.50 -40.54
C VAL A 124 -2.51 14.93 -40.07
N SER A 125 -3.32 15.62 -40.87
CA SER A 125 -3.65 17.03 -40.79
C SER A 125 -4.49 17.37 -39.56
N ARG A 126 -4.27 18.59 -39.05
CA ARG A 126 -5.02 19.22 -37.96
C ARG A 126 -6.46 19.48 -38.38
N SER A 127 -7.42 18.84 -37.70
CA SER A 127 -8.82 19.23 -37.70
C SER A 127 -9.30 19.38 -36.27
N ARG A 128 -9.59 20.62 -35.86
CA ARG A 128 -10.22 20.98 -34.59
C ARG A 128 -11.59 20.30 -34.49
N ALA A 129 -11.72 19.31 -33.61
CA ALA A 129 -13.01 18.80 -33.16
C ALA A 129 -13.31 19.39 -31.77
N ARG A 130 -14.53 19.90 -31.60
CA ARG A 130 -15.07 20.51 -30.38
C ARG A 130 -15.02 19.50 -29.22
N ILE A 131 -14.53 19.96 -28.08
CA ILE A 131 -14.61 19.26 -26.80
C ILE A 131 -16.05 19.47 -26.29
N ASP A 132 -16.89 18.45 -26.43
CA ASP A 132 -18.15 18.37 -25.68
C ASP A 132 -17.84 17.78 -24.30
N SER A 133 -18.22 18.52 -23.27
CA SER A 133 -18.14 18.09 -21.87
C SER A 133 -19.00 16.84 -21.64
N ARG A 134 -18.38 15.67 -21.50
CA ARG A 134 -19.05 14.48 -21.02
C ARG A 134 -18.79 14.30 -19.52
N ASN A 135 -19.88 14.47 -18.75
CA ASN A 135 -20.16 13.98 -17.40
C ASN A 135 -18.99 13.37 -16.60
N THR A 136 -18.45 14.17 -15.68
CA THR A 136 -17.55 13.78 -14.58
C THR A 136 -18.29 13.19 -13.37
N SER A 137 -19.60 12.97 -13.45
CA SER A 137 -20.46 12.61 -12.31
C SER A 137 -20.43 11.14 -11.86
N GLY A 138 -19.54 10.30 -12.40
CA GLY A 138 -19.45 8.86 -12.05
C GLY A 138 -18.15 8.41 -11.36
N ARG A 139 -17.25 9.32 -11.01
CA ARG A 139 -15.92 9.01 -10.46
C ARG A 139 -15.70 9.71 -9.11
N GLN A 140 -16.45 9.32 -8.10
CA GLN A 140 -16.13 9.71 -6.72
C GLN A 140 -14.96 8.83 -6.22
N LEU A 141 -13.73 9.23 -6.56
CA LEU A 141 -12.49 8.53 -6.17
C LEU A 141 -12.01 8.87 -4.76
N TRP A 142 -12.64 9.85 -4.12
CA TRP A 142 -12.21 10.47 -2.87
C TRP A 142 -13.44 10.82 -2.02
N THR A 143 -13.43 10.41 -0.76
CA THR A 143 -14.34 10.92 0.26
C THR A 143 -13.54 11.75 1.26
N SER A 144 -14.11 12.83 1.79
CA SER A 144 -13.42 13.69 2.78
C SER A 144 -13.02 12.96 4.07
N ASP A 145 -13.49 11.72 4.25
CA ASP A 145 -13.20 10.81 5.36
C ASP A 145 -12.01 9.86 5.09
N ASP A 146 -11.39 9.92 3.90
CA ASP A 146 -10.24 9.07 3.52
C ASP A 146 -8.93 9.44 4.25
N GLY A 147 -8.92 10.53 5.02
CA GLY A 147 -7.73 10.98 5.74
C GLY A 147 -7.37 10.09 6.92
N VAL A 148 -6.07 9.83 7.11
CA VAL A 148 -5.51 9.17 8.30
C VAL A 148 -5.95 9.92 9.57
N GLN A 149 -6.98 9.44 10.27
CA GLN A 149 -7.33 9.87 11.62
C GLN A 149 -6.78 8.87 12.65
N PRO A 150 -5.64 9.16 13.31
CA PRO A 150 -5.22 8.37 14.46
C PRO A 150 -6.12 8.69 15.67
N LYS A 151 -6.68 7.64 16.29
CA LYS A 151 -7.39 7.73 17.57
C LYS A 151 -6.43 8.21 18.66
N SER A 152 -6.49 9.49 19.02
CA SER A 152 -6.03 9.96 20.33
C SER A 152 -6.82 11.20 20.77
N GLN A 153 -7.75 11.01 21.70
CA GLN A 153 -8.41 12.10 22.40
C GLN A 153 -7.46 12.62 23.49
N GLY A 154 -6.88 13.80 23.27
CA GLY A 154 -5.98 14.46 24.21
C GLY A 154 -6.31 15.96 24.33
N ARG A 155 -6.87 16.34 25.48
CA ARG A 155 -7.33 17.68 25.85
C ARG A 155 -6.17 18.69 25.86
N ALA A 156 -6.35 19.85 25.22
CA ALA A 156 -5.37 20.94 25.22
C ALA A 156 -5.20 21.55 26.63
N VAL A 157 -3.95 21.70 27.07
CA VAL A 157 -3.60 22.48 28.27
C VAL A 157 -2.43 23.41 27.92
N SER A 158 -2.67 24.71 28.04
CA SER A 158 -1.73 25.80 27.83
C SER A 158 -1.02 26.16 29.14
N LEU A 159 0.32 26.21 29.15
CA LEU A 159 1.09 26.78 30.27
C LEU A 159 2.34 27.54 29.81
N SER A 160 2.54 28.66 30.49
CA SER A 160 3.46 29.78 30.31
C SER A 160 4.89 29.56 30.83
N SER A 161 5.86 30.25 30.21
CA SER A 161 7.28 30.34 30.61
C SER A 161 7.53 31.11 31.91
N PRO A 162 8.59 30.75 32.67
CA PRO A 162 9.30 31.70 33.52
C PRO A 162 10.75 31.94 33.08
N ARG A 163 11.15 33.20 33.27
CA ARG A 163 12.40 33.88 32.94
C ARG A 163 13.24 33.97 34.23
N GLN A 164 14.51 33.57 34.22
CA GLN A 164 15.48 33.94 35.26
C GLN A 164 16.87 34.21 34.67
N GLY A 165 17.50 35.30 35.14
CA GLY A 165 18.78 35.85 34.66
C GLY A 165 20.02 35.22 35.33
N PRO A 166 21.24 35.63 34.94
CA PRO A 166 22.47 34.95 35.35
C PRO A 166 23.16 35.63 36.55
N ALA A 167 23.69 34.79 37.44
CA ALA A 167 24.66 35.15 38.47
C ALA A 167 26.10 34.99 37.94
N LYS A 168 27.00 35.85 38.45
CA LYS A 168 28.39 36.06 38.02
C LYS A 168 29.39 35.10 38.69
N THR A 169 30.61 35.11 38.14
CA THR A 169 31.93 34.78 38.75
C THR A 169 32.25 33.28 38.91
N ASN A 170 33.44 32.74 38.64
CA ASN A 170 34.81 33.27 38.70
C ASN A 170 35.76 32.57 37.72
N ARG A 171 36.79 33.30 37.30
CA ARG A 171 38.01 32.84 36.62
C ARG A 171 39.02 32.36 37.68
N PRO A 172 39.97 31.49 37.33
CA PRO A 172 41.36 31.87 37.57
C PRO A 172 42.28 31.68 36.36
N THR A 173 43.29 32.53 36.37
CA THR A 173 44.34 32.81 35.41
C THR A 173 45.57 31.96 35.70
N GLN A 174 46.29 31.52 34.66
CA GLN A 174 47.75 31.35 34.53
C GLN A 174 47.99 30.46 33.29
N SER A 175 49.00 30.61 32.44
CA SER A 175 50.14 31.51 32.38
C SER A 175 50.71 31.42 30.95
N THR A 176 51.28 32.52 30.50
CA THR A 176 51.81 32.81 29.17
C THR A 176 53.13 32.09 28.88
N THR A 177 53.27 31.56 27.67
CA THR A 177 54.57 31.58 26.96
C THR A 177 54.31 31.74 25.47
N GLN A 178 54.61 32.95 24.98
CA GLN A 178 54.69 33.29 23.56
C GLN A 178 56.08 32.89 23.03
N GLN A 179 56.11 32.16 21.92
CA GLN A 179 57.18 32.27 20.93
C GLN A 179 56.55 32.23 19.54
N SER A 180 57.01 33.13 18.67
CA SER A 180 56.73 33.22 17.23
C SER A 180 58.06 33.62 16.54
N PRO A 181 58.16 33.61 15.20
CA PRO A 181 58.32 32.43 14.33
C PRO A 181 59.60 32.53 13.46
N GLN A 182 60.07 31.42 12.88
CA GLN A 182 61.00 31.45 11.72
C GLN A 182 60.64 30.34 10.70
N PRO A 183 60.73 30.62 9.37
CA PRO A 183 60.41 29.68 8.28
C PRO A 183 61.70 29.14 7.58
N PRO A 184 61.61 28.42 6.46
CA PRO A 184 61.25 27.01 6.31
C PRO A 184 62.44 26.17 5.80
N SER A 185 62.42 24.85 6.01
CA SER A 185 63.23 23.92 5.22
C SER A 185 62.29 22.92 4.54
N ASN A 186 62.22 23.04 3.22
CA ASN A 186 61.57 22.09 2.33
C ASN A 186 62.29 20.75 2.44
N ASP A 187 61.55 19.69 2.75
CA ASP A 187 61.87 18.35 2.26
C ASP A 187 60.55 17.62 1.96
N ASP A 188 60.40 17.30 0.69
CA ASP A 188 59.31 16.55 0.07
C ASP A 188 59.42 15.07 0.48
N ASP A 189 58.46 14.56 1.26
CA ASP A 189 58.13 13.13 1.27
C ASP A 189 56.63 12.93 1.53
N SER A 190 55.87 12.99 0.44
CA SER A 190 54.41 12.84 0.41
C SER A 190 54.01 11.36 0.54
N THR A 191 54.08 10.81 1.75
CA THR A 191 53.23 9.68 2.14
C THR A 191 51.86 10.19 2.62
N SER A 192 50.78 9.81 1.92
CA SER A 192 49.40 10.18 2.26
C SER A 192 49.03 9.75 3.70
N LYS A 193 49.17 10.65 4.68
CA LYS A 193 48.54 10.52 6.00
C LYS A 193 47.04 10.70 5.84
N MET A 194 46.26 9.63 5.99
CA MET A 194 44.81 9.72 6.14
C MET A 194 44.48 10.67 7.30
N MET A 195 43.77 11.76 7.03
CA MET A 195 43.29 12.69 8.05
C MET A 195 42.28 11.96 8.94
N ARG A 196 42.53 11.92 10.26
CA ARG A 196 41.53 11.42 11.22
C ARG A 196 40.31 12.36 11.18
N GLN A 197 39.11 11.77 11.18
CA GLN A 197 37.85 12.52 11.24
C GLN A 197 37.90 13.52 12.42
N PRO A 198 37.51 14.79 12.23
CA PRO A 198 37.48 15.77 13.32
C PRO A 198 36.65 15.21 14.48
N GLU A 199 37.12 15.36 15.73
CA GLU A 199 36.35 14.95 16.90
C GLU A 199 35.01 15.70 16.94
N THR A 200 33.93 15.03 16.53
CA THR A 200 32.58 15.53 16.71
C THR A 200 32.23 15.37 18.18
N ARG A 201 32.26 16.48 18.93
CA ARG A 201 31.78 16.45 20.31
C ARG A 201 30.33 15.94 20.30
N PRO A 202 30.00 14.89 21.06
CA PRO A 202 28.63 14.38 21.10
C PRO A 202 27.70 15.47 21.61
N ILE A 203 26.57 15.67 20.92
CA ILE A 203 25.55 16.64 21.32
C ILE A 203 25.06 16.31 22.74
N SER A 204 25.10 17.30 23.63
CA SER A 204 24.56 17.11 24.97
C SER A 204 23.04 17.03 24.94
N GLN A 205 22.45 16.35 25.92
CA GLN A 205 21.00 16.20 26.00
C GLN A 205 20.29 17.56 26.12
N ASP A 206 20.87 18.50 26.86
CA ASP A 206 20.30 19.85 27.03
C ASP A 206 20.35 20.67 25.74
N GLN A 207 21.44 20.55 24.96
CA GLN A 207 21.52 21.16 23.63
C GLN A 207 20.48 20.57 22.70
N LEU A 208 20.34 19.24 22.66
CA LEU A 208 19.32 18.58 21.83
C LEU A 208 17.90 19.01 22.20
N VAL A 209 17.60 19.16 23.50
CA VAL A 209 16.30 19.69 23.96
C VAL A 209 16.09 21.13 23.50
N ALA A 210 17.13 21.98 23.56
CA ALA A 210 17.04 23.35 23.07
C ALA A 210 16.81 23.42 21.55
N GLU A 211 17.52 22.59 20.77
CA GLU A 211 17.34 22.48 19.32
C GLU A 211 15.92 22.03 18.96
N VAL A 212 15.41 20.95 19.57
CA VAL A 212 14.04 20.47 19.31
C VAL A 212 13.00 21.54 19.64
N LYS A 213 13.19 22.31 20.73
CA LYS A 213 12.30 23.44 21.06
C LYS A 213 12.35 24.55 20.01
N GLY A 214 13.54 24.88 19.52
CA GLY A 214 13.74 25.88 18.47
C GLY A 214 13.05 25.46 17.16
N ILE A 215 13.29 24.23 16.71
CA ILE A 215 12.66 23.65 15.51
C ILE A 215 11.14 23.64 15.68
N TYR A 216 10.62 23.19 16.83
CA TYR A 216 9.17 23.16 17.07
C TYR A 216 8.54 24.56 16.99
N ALA A 217 9.21 25.60 17.50
CA ALA A 217 8.71 26.97 17.40
C ALA A 217 8.69 27.47 15.95
N GLY A 218 9.73 27.17 15.16
CA GLY A 218 9.78 27.48 13.72
C GLY A 218 8.68 26.74 12.95
N LEU A 219 8.56 25.43 13.16
CA LEU A 219 7.52 24.58 12.57
C LEU A 219 6.12 25.14 12.81
N VAL A 220 5.76 25.46 14.06
CA VAL A 220 4.43 25.99 14.38
C VAL A 220 4.17 27.33 13.69
N MET A 221 5.20 28.19 13.58
CA MET A 221 5.07 29.47 12.86
C MET A 221 4.77 29.23 11.37
N VAL A 222 5.54 28.37 10.70
CA VAL A 222 5.35 28.06 9.28
C VAL A 222 4.02 27.34 9.05
N GLU A 223 3.64 26.40 9.92
CA GLU A 223 2.37 25.68 9.84
C GLU A 223 1.17 26.63 9.94
N THR A 224 1.21 27.55 10.92
CA THR A 224 0.17 28.57 11.07
C THR A 224 0.06 29.39 9.79
N LYS A 225 1.21 29.74 9.18
CA LYS A 225 1.22 30.49 7.93
C LYS A 225 0.65 29.72 6.75
N CYS A 226 0.98 28.42 6.60
CA CYS A 226 0.37 27.55 5.61
C CYS A 226 -1.15 27.52 5.75
N ILE A 227 -1.66 27.29 6.97
CA ILE A 227 -3.10 27.21 7.24
C ILE A 227 -3.81 28.54 6.88
N GLU A 228 -3.26 29.67 7.29
CA GLU A 228 -3.83 30.99 6.99
C GLU A 228 -3.90 31.24 5.48
N VAL A 229 -2.80 30.97 4.76
CA VAL A 229 -2.71 31.23 3.33
C VAL A 229 -3.59 30.27 2.53
N ASP A 230 -3.57 28.97 2.84
CA ASP A 230 -4.44 27.97 2.22
C ASP A 230 -5.92 28.35 2.38
N ASN A 231 -6.34 28.67 3.60
CA ASN A 231 -7.73 29.07 3.88
C ASN A 231 -8.11 30.34 3.11
N ALA A 232 -7.23 31.34 3.06
CA ALA A 232 -7.46 32.57 2.30
C ALA A 232 -7.64 32.25 0.80
N GLN A 233 -6.80 31.38 0.23
CA GLN A 233 -6.89 31.00 -1.18
C GLN A 233 -8.07 30.09 -1.51
N SER A 234 -8.48 29.22 -0.58
CA SER A 234 -9.67 28.38 -0.72
C SER A 234 -10.97 29.20 -0.66
N SER A 235 -11.01 30.24 0.17
CA SER A 235 -12.17 31.13 0.30
C SER A 235 -12.34 32.11 -0.86
N ASN A 236 -11.27 32.36 -1.62
CA ASN A 236 -11.29 33.29 -2.75
C ASN A 236 -11.85 32.62 -4.03
N THR A 237 -13.17 32.58 -4.15
CA THR A 237 -13.90 31.96 -5.29
C THR A 237 -14.03 32.83 -6.53
N ASP A 238 -13.48 34.04 -6.55
CA ASP A 238 -13.61 34.93 -7.71
C ASP A 238 -12.88 34.34 -8.92
N ALA A 239 -13.63 33.99 -9.96
CA ALA A 239 -13.15 33.36 -11.20
C ALA A 239 -12.07 34.18 -11.96
N ASN A 240 -11.90 35.46 -11.60
CA ASN A 240 -10.90 36.37 -12.13
C ASN A 240 -9.61 36.45 -11.29
N SER A 241 -9.57 35.88 -10.08
CA SER A 241 -8.38 35.85 -9.20
C SER A 241 -7.48 34.64 -9.49
N LYS A 242 -7.09 34.46 -10.76
CA LYS A 242 -6.17 33.38 -11.12
C LYS A 242 -4.80 33.66 -10.51
N LEU A 243 -4.35 32.77 -9.62
CA LEU A 243 -2.99 32.80 -9.11
C LEU A 243 -2.00 32.69 -10.27
N ASN A 244 -1.02 33.59 -10.29
CA ASN A 244 0.06 33.55 -11.28
C ASN A 244 1.12 32.50 -10.89
N ASN A 245 2.07 32.24 -11.79
CA ASN A 245 3.09 31.21 -11.55
C ASN A 245 3.99 31.52 -10.34
N GLU A 246 4.34 32.78 -10.11
CA GLU A 246 5.17 33.19 -8.98
C GLU A 246 4.46 32.94 -7.64
N GLN A 247 3.15 33.21 -7.58
CA GLN A 247 2.32 32.93 -6.41
C GLN A 247 2.24 31.43 -6.13
N TRP A 248 2.05 30.60 -7.17
CA TRP A 248 2.07 29.14 -7.00
C TRP A 248 3.43 28.63 -6.51
N GLN A 249 4.52 29.15 -7.06
CA GLN A 249 5.87 28.81 -6.62
C GLN A 249 6.12 29.23 -5.16
N ALA A 250 5.63 30.40 -4.76
CA ALA A 250 5.71 30.86 -3.38
C ALA A 250 4.93 29.94 -2.41
N LEU A 251 3.73 29.48 -2.80
CA LEU A 251 2.95 28.51 -2.02
C LEU A 251 3.69 27.17 -1.91
N ILE A 252 4.22 26.65 -3.02
CA ILE A 252 5.02 25.42 -3.01
C ILE A 252 6.25 25.58 -2.11
N ALA A 253 6.95 26.72 -2.17
CA ALA A 253 8.11 27.01 -1.33
C ALA A 253 7.74 27.07 0.17
N LEU A 254 6.58 27.65 0.50
CA LEU A 254 6.06 27.69 1.86
C LEU A 254 5.79 26.27 2.39
N HIS A 255 5.06 25.44 1.64
CA HIS A 255 4.79 24.05 2.03
C HIS A 255 6.07 23.20 2.06
N ARG A 256 7.01 23.40 1.13
CA ARG A 256 8.34 22.78 1.17
C ARG A 256 9.05 23.08 2.49
N THR A 257 9.02 24.34 2.92
CA THR A 257 9.63 24.75 4.20
C THR A 257 8.97 24.03 5.37
N LEU A 258 7.64 23.97 5.41
CA LEU A 258 6.91 23.25 6.46
C LEU A 258 7.30 21.77 6.51
N LEU A 259 7.41 21.11 5.35
CA LEU A 259 7.79 19.70 5.28
C LEU A 259 9.24 19.47 5.77
N HIS A 260 10.16 20.39 5.48
CA HIS A 260 11.54 20.32 6.00
C HIS A 260 11.60 20.55 7.52
N GLU A 261 10.83 21.50 8.06
CA GLU A 261 10.74 21.72 9.51
C GLU A 261 10.20 20.49 10.25
N HIS A 262 9.18 19.83 9.68
CA HIS A 262 8.69 18.54 10.19
C HIS A 262 9.78 17.46 10.15
N HIS A 263 10.50 17.32 9.04
CA HIS A 263 11.58 16.36 8.90
C HIS A 263 12.69 16.59 9.94
N ASP A 264 13.12 17.83 10.12
CA ASP A 264 14.14 18.20 11.10
C ASP A 264 13.65 17.94 12.54
N PHE A 265 12.36 18.21 12.83
CA PHE A 265 11.75 17.85 14.10
C PHE A 265 11.77 16.34 14.36
N PHE A 266 11.45 15.53 13.35
CA PHE A 266 11.49 14.07 13.48
C PHE A 266 12.91 13.55 13.70
N LEU A 267 13.89 14.01 12.91
CA LEU A 267 15.29 13.60 13.10
C LEU A 267 15.85 14.01 14.45
N ALA A 268 15.57 15.24 14.89
CA ALA A 268 16.04 15.73 16.18
C ALA A 268 15.36 15.01 17.36
N SER A 269 14.04 14.79 17.28
CA SER A 269 13.31 14.10 18.34
C SER A 269 13.63 12.59 18.42
N GLN A 270 13.98 11.95 17.30
CA GLN A 270 14.36 10.53 17.23
C GLN A 270 15.88 10.30 17.27
N HIS A 271 16.68 11.34 17.49
CA HIS A 271 18.14 11.24 17.57
C HIS A 271 18.58 10.17 18.60
N PRO A 272 19.70 9.44 18.38
CA PRO A 272 20.16 8.42 19.33
C PRO A 272 20.30 8.93 20.78
N SER A 273 20.82 10.15 20.96
CA SER A 273 20.94 10.83 22.27
C SER A 273 19.63 11.41 22.84
N ALA A 274 18.51 11.30 22.12
CA ALA A 274 17.21 11.81 22.57
C ALA A 274 16.67 10.96 23.72
N SER A 275 16.26 11.64 24.81
CA SER A 275 15.59 10.99 25.93
C SER A 275 14.25 10.37 25.52
N PRO A 276 13.73 9.37 26.25
CA PRO A 276 12.42 8.79 25.98
C PRO A 276 11.29 9.83 25.97
N ALA A 277 11.38 10.86 26.81
CA ALA A 277 10.41 11.96 26.82
C ALA A 277 10.46 12.79 25.53
N LEU A 278 11.66 13.03 24.99
CA LEU A 278 11.85 13.78 23.75
C LEU A 278 11.35 13.00 22.53
N ARG A 279 11.66 11.69 22.46
CA ARG A 279 11.17 10.79 21.39
C ARG A 279 9.65 10.72 21.33
N ARG A 280 8.97 10.76 22.49
CA ARG A 280 7.49 10.75 22.57
C ARG A 280 6.83 12.06 22.11
N LEU A 281 7.56 13.16 21.92
CA LEU A 281 6.94 14.42 21.52
C LEU A 281 6.27 14.34 20.15
N ALA A 282 6.86 13.60 19.21
CA ALA A 282 6.31 13.42 17.88
C ALA A 282 4.90 12.80 17.93
N SER A 283 4.70 11.75 18.74
CA SER A 283 3.38 11.17 18.98
C SER A 283 2.48 12.09 19.81
N LYS A 284 3.02 12.70 20.89
CA LYS A 284 2.26 13.57 21.80
C LYS A 284 1.64 14.77 21.08
N TYR A 285 2.34 15.35 20.11
CA TYR A 285 1.85 16.48 19.34
C TYR A 285 1.21 16.07 18.00
N ALA A 286 1.04 14.77 17.77
CA ALA A 286 0.48 14.22 16.53
C ALA A 286 1.20 14.75 15.27
N MET A 287 2.53 14.85 15.31
CA MET A 287 3.33 15.43 14.23
C MET A 287 3.08 14.78 12.86
N PRO A 288 2.96 13.44 12.74
CA PRO A 288 2.66 12.83 11.44
C PRO A 288 1.31 13.27 10.87
N ALA A 289 0.27 13.28 11.70
CA ALA A 289 -1.07 13.69 11.29
C ALA A 289 -1.14 15.18 10.93
N ARG A 290 -0.42 16.04 11.66
CA ARG A 290 -0.30 17.48 11.36
C ARG A 290 0.42 17.73 10.05
N MET A 291 1.55 17.05 9.83
CA MET A 291 2.31 17.13 8.59
C MET A 291 1.46 16.71 7.39
N TRP A 292 0.71 15.60 7.50
CA TRP A 292 -0.22 15.18 6.47
C TRP A 292 -1.31 16.23 6.23
N ARG A 293 -2.04 16.62 7.28
CA ARG A 293 -3.21 17.50 7.17
C ARG A 293 -2.86 18.90 6.65
N HIS A 294 -1.88 19.55 7.26
CA HIS A 294 -1.55 20.96 7.03
C HIS A 294 -0.35 21.16 6.09
N GLY A 295 0.53 20.16 5.99
CA GLY A 295 1.68 20.20 5.10
C GLY A 295 1.38 19.71 3.70
N ILE A 296 0.52 18.70 3.54
CA ILE A 296 0.33 17.98 2.27
C ILE A 296 -1.11 18.08 1.78
N HIS A 297 -2.06 17.53 2.54
CA HIS A 297 -3.43 17.30 2.11
C HIS A 297 -4.18 18.61 1.83
N SER A 298 -4.14 19.60 2.73
CA SER A 298 -4.82 20.89 2.51
C SER A 298 -4.40 21.55 1.20
N PHE A 299 -3.10 21.55 0.94
CA PHE A 299 -2.54 22.18 -0.26
C PHE A 299 -2.79 21.36 -1.53
N LEU A 300 -2.73 20.02 -1.44
CA LEU A 300 -3.16 19.16 -2.56
C LEU A 300 -4.61 19.37 -2.91
N GLU A 301 -5.48 19.54 -1.92
CA GLU A 301 -6.89 19.86 -2.16
C GLU A 301 -7.05 21.25 -2.79
N LEU A 302 -6.34 22.27 -2.32
CA LEU A 302 -6.33 23.60 -2.97
C LEU A 302 -5.91 23.50 -4.45
N LEU A 303 -4.83 22.78 -4.74
CA LEU A 303 -4.36 22.55 -6.10
C LEU A 303 -5.40 21.79 -6.92
N ARG A 304 -5.99 20.72 -6.37
CA ARG A 304 -7.01 19.89 -7.04
C ARG A 304 -8.24 20.71 -7.44
N HIS A 305 -8.73 21.58 -6.57
CA HIS A 305 -9.90 22.44 -6.87
C HIS A 305 -9.63 23.50 -7.95
N ARG A 306 -8.36 23.80 -8.25
CA ARG A 306 -7.95 24.78 -9.27
C ARG A 306 -7.52 24.15 -10.60
N LEU A 307 -7.74 22.85 -10.77
CA LEU A 307 -7.49 22.17 -12.05
C LEU A 307 -8.41 22.72 -13.17
N PRO A 308 -7.94 22.78 -14.43
CA PRO A 308 -6.63 22.29 -14.90
C PRO A 308 -5.47 23.30 -14.73
N ALA A 309 -5.75 24.54 -14.29
CA ALA A 309 -4.74 25.62 -14.27
C ALA A 309 -3.57 25.37 -13.32
N SER A 310 -3.77 24.55 -12.29
CA SER A 310 -2.78 24.17 -11.28
C SER A 310 -2.01 22.87 -11.61
N LEU A 311 -2.25 22.22 -12.76
CA LEU A 311 -1.77 20.85 -13.01
C LEU A 311 -0.24 20.69 -12.84
N GLU A 312 0.56 21.54 -13.49
CA GLU A 312 2.02 21.49 -13.40
C GLU A 312 2.53 21.73 -11.97
N HIS A 313 1.87 22.63 -11.24
CA HIS A 313 2.16 22.95 -9.85
C HIS A 313 1.80 21.78 -8.92
N MET A 314 0.67 21.12 -9.18
CA MET A 314 0.23 19.92 -8.49
C MET A 314 1.19 18.76 -8.69
N LEU A 315 1.65 18.52 -9.92
CA LEU A 315 2.67 17.52 -10.21
C LEU A 315 3.96 17.82 -9.46
N THR A 316 4.44 19.08 -9.52
CA THR A 316 5.66 19.51 -8.83
C THR A 316 5.56 19.27 -7.33
N PHE A 317 4.43 19.63 -6.71
CA PHE A 317 4.23 19.43 -5.28
C PHE A 317 4.09 17.95 -4.91
N LEU A 318 3.40 17.13 -5.72
CA LEU A 318 3.29 15.69 -5.50
C LEU A 318 4.67 15.01 -5.47
N TYR A 319 5.56 15.34 -6.42
CA TYR A 319 6.92 14.79 -6.42
C TYR A 319 7.73 15.22 -5.19
N LEU A 320 7.54 16.46 -4.74
CA LEU A 320 8.20 16.98 -3.54
C LEU A 320 7.70 16.25 -2.28
N ALA A 321 6.38 16.16 -2.10
CA ALA A 321 5.76 15.47 -0.97
C ALA A 321 6.13 13.98 -0.95
N TYR A 322 6.10 13.31 -2.11
CA TYR A 322 6.49 11.90 -2.23
C TYR A 322 7.96 11.69 -1.84
N SER A 323 8.86 12.55 -2.32
CA SER A 323 10.28 12.48 -1.97
C SER A 323 10.52 12.67 -0.46
N MET A 324 9.77 13.59 0.16
CA MET A 324 9.84 13.80 1.60
C MET A 324 9.31 12.60 2.40
N MET A 325 8.17 12.03 2.00
CA MET A 325 7.60 10.85 2.66
C MET A 325 8.51 9.63 2.52
N ALA A 326 9.11 9.42 1.35
CA ALA A 326 10.07 8.33 1.13
C ALA A 326 11.33 8.52 1.99
N LEU A 327 11.84 9.76 2.13
CA LEU A 327 12.95 10.04 3.02
C LEU A 327 12.60 9.75 4.48
N LEU A 328 11.42 10.14 4.95
CA LEU A 328 10.96 9.85 6.32
C LEU A 328 10.75 8.35 6.55
N TYR A 329 10.26 7.63 5.54
CA TYR A 329 10.15 6.18 5.57
C TYR A 329 11.52 5.51 5.82
N GLU A 330 12.58 5.99 5.17
CA GLU A 330 13.94 5.44 5.33
C GLU A 330 14.65 5.91 6.62
N THR A 331 14.40 7.14 7.06
CA THR A 331 15.17 7.78 8.14
C THR A 331 14.49 7.78 9.50
N VAL A 332 13.16 7.62 9.55
CA VAL A 332 12.35 7.71 10.77
C VAL A 332 11.36 6.52 10.85
N PRO A 333 11.85 5.30 11.15
CA PRO A 333 11.03 4.08 11.17
C PRO A 333 9.97 4.05 12.28
N ALA A 334 10.06 4.94 13.28
CA ALA A 334 9.11 5.00 14.40
C ALA A 334 7.65 5.23 13.98
N PHE A 335 7.42 5.78 12.78
CA PHE A 335 6.09 6.05 12.21
C PHE A 335 5.91 5.39 10.84
N GLU A 336 6.64 4.29 10.59
CA GLU A 336 6.69 3.61 9.28
C GLU A 336 5.30 3.37 8.68
N ASP A 337 4.35 2.87 9.50
CA ASP A 337 2.99 2.56 9.04
C ASP A 337 2.26 3.80 8.53
N THR A 338 2.46 4.96 9.18
CA THR A 338 1.88 6.23 8.71
C THR A 338 2.50 6.67 7.38
N TRP A 339 3.82 6.50 7.21
CA TRP A 339 4.52 6.88 5.98
C TRP A 339 4.12 6.02 4.79
N ILE A 340 3.97 4.71 5.01
CA ILE A 340 3.49 3.76 3.99
C ILE A 340 2.14 4.21 3.45
N GLU A 341 1.20 4.54 4.33
CA GLU A 341 -0.13 4.99 3.91
C GLU A 341 -0.09 6.33 3.16
N CYS A 342 0.68 7.31 3.66
CA CYS A 342 0.84 8.61 2.97
C CYS A 342 1.42 8.42 1.56
N LEU A 343 2.35 7.49 1.36
CA LEU A 343 2.92 7.16 0.05
C LEU A 343 1.88 6.50 -0.87
N GLY A 344 1.01 5.65 -0.33
CA GLY A 344 -0.14 5.09 -1.03
C GLY A 344 -1.11 6.18 -1.50
N ASP A 345 -1.47 7.11 -0.61
CA ASP A 345 -2.37 8.23 -0.87
C ASP A 345 -1.80 9.17 -1.95
N LEU A 346 -0.52 9.56 -1.83
CA LEU A 346 0.17 10.37 -2.84
C LEU A 346 0.19 9.69 -4.21
N GLY A 347 0.42 8.37 -4.24
CA GLY A 347 0.32 7.58 -5.47
C GLY A 347 -1.08 7.62 -6.09
N ARG A 348 -2.14 7.55 -5.28
CA ARG A 348 -3.52 7.70 -5.77
C ARG A 348 -3.79 9.11 -6.29
N TYR A 349 -3.33 10.17 -5.63
CA TYR A 349 -3.48 11.54 -6.12
C TYR A 349 -2.88 11.67 -7.52
N ARG A 350 -1.65 11.17 -7.70
CA ARG A 350 -0.95 11.20 -8.99
C ARG A 350 -1.63 10.35 -10.06
N MET A 351 -2.17 9.18 -9.70
CA MET A 351 -3.00 8.34 -10.58
C MET A 351 -4.30 9.05 -10.99
N ALA A 352 -4.94 9.78 -10.07
CA ALA A 352 -6.25 10.38 -10.29
C ALA A 352 -6.23 11.60 -11.22
N ILE A 353 -5.13 12.36 -11.22
CA ILE A 353 -4.96 13.54 -12.09
C ILE A 353 -4.44 13.22 -13.49
N GLU A 354 -3.98 11.97 -13.72
CA GLU A 354 -3.55 11.51 -15.03
C GLU A 354 -4.76 11.03 -15.85
N ASP A 355 -5.20 11.89 -16.76
CA ASP A 355 -6.29 11.58 -17.70
C ASP A 355 -5.78 11.26 -19.11
N ASP A 356 -4.58 11.72 -19.50
CA ASP A 356 -4.07 11.65 -20.88
C ASP A 356 -3.07 10.51 -21.13
N ASP A 357 -2.14 10.21 -20.20
CA ASP A 357 -1.18 9.09 -20.35
C ASP A 357 -1.61 7.84 -19.54
N ILE A 358 -2.18 6.86 -20.25
CA ILE A 358 -2.61 5.57 -19.68
C ILE A 358 -1.45 4.85 -18.98
N ARG A 359 -0.21 4.97 -19.47
CA ARG A 359 0.94 4.28 -18.89
C ARG A 359 1.34 4.89 -17.55
N ASP A 360 1.36 6.21 -17.47
CA ASP A 360 1.65 6.90 -16.20
C ASP A 360 0.57 6.56 -15.17
N ARG A 361 -0.70 6.53 -15.59
CA ARG A 361 -1.80 6.09 -14.74
C ARG A 361 -1.59 4.66 -14.22
N GLU A 362 -1.21 3.72 -15.09
CA GLU A 362 -0.92 2.33 -14.71
C GLU A 362 0.26 2.23 -13.74
N VAL A 363 1.35 2.98 -13.99
CA VAL A 363 2.53 3.04 -13.11
C VAL A 363 2.12 3.51 -11.72
N TRP A 364 1.39 4.61 -11.61
CA TRP A 364 0.98 5.16 -10.32
C TRP A 364 -0.10 4.33 -9.62
N THR A 365 -0.93 3.62 -10.38
CA THR A 365 -1.82 2.59 -9.84
C THR A 365 -0.98 1.48 -9.19
N GLY A 366 0.09 1.01 -9.86
CA GLY A 366 1.01 0.01 -9.34
C GLY A 366 1.76 0.47 -8.09
N VAL A 367 2.29 1.69 -8.09
CA VAL A 367 2.98 2.29 -6.93
C VAL A 367 2.03 2.38 -5.74
N SER A 368 0.82 2.87 -5.94
CA SER A 368 -0.15 2.98 -4.86
C SER A 368 -0.58 1.62 -4.32
N ARG A 369 -0.85 0.66 -5.23
CA ARG A 369 -1.19 -0.72 -4.86
C ARG A 369 -0.09 -1.35 -4.00
N HIS A 370 1.17 -1.19 -4.39
CA HIS A 370 2.32 -1.70 -3.62
C HIS A 370 2.31 -1.19 -2.18
N TRP A 371 2.14 0.13 -1.98
CA TRP A 371 2.11 0.71 -0.64
C TRP A 371 0.93 0.24 0.19
N TYR A 372 -0.28 0.16 -0.38
CA TYR A 372 -1.42 -0.36 0.38
C TYR A 372 -1.37 -1.86 0.63
N SER A 373 -0.81 -2.67 -0.28
CA SER A 373 -0.54 -4.09 -0.01
C SER A 373 0.36 -4.23 1.21
N LYS A 374 1.49 -3.50 1.22
CA LYS A 374 2.42 -3.46 2.35
C LYS A 374 1.76 -2.97 3.65
N ALA A 375 0.93 -1.94 3.58
CA ALA A 375 0.16 -1.47 4.73
C ALA A 375 -0.77 -2.56 5.27
N SER A 376 -1.48 -3.25 4.37
CA SER A 376 -2.43 -4.30 4.72
C SER A 376 -1.76 -5.54 5.30
N ASP A 377 -0.51 -5.85 4.92
CA ASP A 377 0.25 -6.94 5.55
C ASP A 377 0.69 -6.62 6.98
N LYS A 378 0.91 -5.33 7.27
CA LYS A 378 1.25 -4.87 8.62
C LYS A 378 0.02 -4.74 9.50
N SER A 379 -1.10 -4.31 8.91
CA SER A 379 -2.37 -4.10 9.60
C SER A 379 -3.53 -4.84 8.89
N PRO A 380 -3.54 -6.19 8.91
CA PRO A 380 -4.49 -6.99 8.11
C PRO A 380 -5.93 -6.91 8.61
N THR A 381 -6.17 -6.37 9.81
CA THR A 381 -7.51 -6.21 10.37
C THR A 381 -8.16 -4.88 10.00
N THR A 382 -7.48 -4.00 9.26
CA THR A 382 -7.92 -2.63 8.94
C THR A 382 -8.63 -2.56 7.58
N GLY A 383 -9.95 -2.37 7.59
CA GLY A 383 -10.80 -2.37 6.41
C GLY A 383 -10.45 -1.29 5.38
N ARG A 384 -10.09 -0.08 5.84
CA ARG A 384 -9.80 1.08 4.96
C ARG A 384 -8.70 0.78 3.93
N LEU A 385 -7.71 -0.03 4.30
CA LEU A 385 -6.62 -0.42 3.39
C LEU A 385 -7.15 -1.28 2.23
N TYR A 386 -8.05 -2.21 2.53
CA TYR A 386 -8.71 -3.03 1.50
C TYR A 386 -9.68 -2.21 0.64
N HIS A 387 -10.36 -1.22 1.20
CA HIS A 387 -11.16 -0.28 0.39
C HIS A 387 -10.32 0.45 -0.66
N HIS A 388 -9.14 0.94 -0.28
CA HIS A 388 -8.24 1.59 -1.24
C HIS A 388 -7.69 0.60 -2.28
N LEU A 389 -7.35 -0.63 -1.88
CA LEU A 389 -6.99 -1.69 -2.81
C LEU A 389 -8.14 -2.04 -3.78
N ALA A 390 -9.39 -1.98 -3.34
CA ALA A 390 -10.55 -2.17 -4.20
C ALA A 390 -10.60 -1.10 -5.29
N ILE A 391 -10.44 0.19 -4.95
CA ILE A 391 -10.40 1.28 -5.95
C ILE A 391 -9.30 1.03 -7.00
N LEU A 392 -8.14 0.53 -6.57
CA LEU A 392 -6.96 0.26 -7.39
C LEU A 392 -7.04 -1.05 -8.18
N ALA A 393 -8.01 -1.92 -7.90
CA ALA A 393 -8.19 -3.19 -8.60
C ALA A 393 -8.87 -3.05 -9.97
N ARG A 394 -9.32 -1.84 -10.35
CA ARG A 394 -9.90 -1.60 -11.69
C ARG A 394 -8.90 -1.93 -12.81
N PRO A 395 -9.35 -2.58 -13.92
CA PRO A 395 -10.72 -2.93 -14.26
C PRO A 395 -11.20 -4.32 -13.75
N ASN A 396 -10.44 -5.02 -12.91
CA ASN A 396 -10.79 -6.35 -12.41
C ASN A 396 -11.98 -6.28 -11.42
N ALA A 397 -13.19 -6.61 -11.90
CA ALA A 397 -14.42 -6.52 -11.11
C ALA A 397 -14.50 -7.55 -9.97
N LEU A 398 -13.97 -8.76 -10.20
CA LEU A 398 -13.95 -9.80 -9.19
C LEU A 398 -13.03 -9.43 -8.02
N GLN A 399 -11.83 -8.94 -8.32
CA GLN A 399 -10.89 -8.48 -7.30
C GLN A 399 -11.40 -7.24 -6.56
N GLN A 400 -12.08 -6.32 -7.26
CA GLN A 400 -12.79 -5.20 -6.61
C GLN A 400 -13.82 -5.69 -5.59
N LEU A 401 -14.68 -6.64 -5.98
CA LEU A 401 -15.70 -7.21 -5.10
C LEU A 401 -15.06 -7.88 -3.87
N TYR A 402 -14.02 -8.68 -4.07
CA TYR A 402 -13.26 -9.29 -2.99
C TYR A 402 -12.74 -8.23 -2.00
N TYR A 403 -12.04 -7.19 -2.47
CA TYR A 403 -11.48 -6.19 -1.57
C TYR A 403 -12.55 -5.35 -0.86
N TYR A 404 -13.63 -4.95 -1.54
CA TYR A 404 -14.71 -4.21 -0.89
C TYR A 404 -15.43 -5.06 0.16
N THR A 405 -15.71 -6.33 -0.12
CA THR A 405 -16.36 -7.22 0.85
C THR A 405 -15.44 -7.54 2.02
N LYS A 406 -14.14 -7.77 1.78
CA LYS A 406 -13.13 -7.90 2.83
C LYS A 406 -13.04 -6.64 3.70
N SER A 407 -13.02 -5.44 3.09
CA SER A 407 -13.03 -4.16 3.81
C SER A 407 -14.18 -4.02 4.82
N LEU A 408 -15.29 -4.74 4.62
CA LEU A 408 -16.46 -4.73 5.50
C LEU A 408 -16.46 -5.87 6.52
N CYS A 409 -15.69 -6.95 6.29
CA CYS A 409 -15.73 -8.18 7.10
C CYS A 409 -14.48 -8.42 7.96
N VAL A 410 -13.48 -7.54 7.90
CA VAL A 410 -12.34 -7.54 8.83
C VAL A 410 -12.72 -6.91 10.18
N PRO A 411 -12.00 -7.19 11.28
CA PRO A 411 -12.33 -6.71 12.63
C PRO A 411 -12.51 -5.20 12.78
N ILE A 412 -11.78 -4.39 12.00
CA ILE A 412 -11.93 -2.93 11.96
C ILE A 412 -12.55 -2.57 10.59
N PRO A 413 -13.87 -2.72 10.41
CA PRO A 413 -14.51 -2.52 9.12
C PRO A 413 -14.47 -1.04 8.71
N PHE A 414 -14.51 -0.79 7.39
CA PHE A 414 -14.61 0.56 6.84
C PHE A 414 -15.97 0.78 6.20
N SER A 415 -16.86 1.47 6.92
CA SER A 415 -18.27 1.65 6.54
C SER A 415 -18.49 2.36 5.22
N SER A 416 -17.63 3.31 4.84
CA SER A 416 -17.73 4.05 3.57
C SER A 416 -17.56 3.14 2.34
N ALA A 417 -17.02 1.93 2.52
CA ALA A 417 -17.01 0.91 1.48
C ALA A 417 -18.43 0.50 1.03
N ARG A 418 -19.45 0.62 1.90
CA ARG A 418 -20.85 0.31 1.54
C ARG A 418 -21.41 1.23 0.46
N GLU A 419 -20.99 2.49 0.45
CA GLU A 419 -21.36 3.44 -0.62
C GLU A 419 -20.47 3.22 -1.85
N SER A 420 -19.16 3.07 -1.65
CA SER A 420 -18.18 2.95 -2.73
C SER A 420 -18.40 1.71 -3.61
N ILE A 421 -18.76 0.57 -3.00
CA ILE A 421 -19.03 -0.68 -3.72
C ILE A 421 -20.22 -0.56 -4.69
N MET A 422 -21.14 0.37 -4.47
CA MET A 422 -22.27 0.58 -5.39
C MET A 422 -21.81 1.00 -6.78
N THR A 423 -20.65 1.66 -6.91
CA THR A 423 -20.06 1.98 -8.22
C THR A 423 -19.68 0.75 -9.04
N LEU A 424 -19.51 -0.41 -8.39
CA LEU A 424 -19.31 -1.71 -9.03
C LEU A 424 -20.65 -2.38 -9.37
N PHE A 425 -21.66 -2.22 -8.51
CA PHE A 425 -22.96 -2.89 -8.65
C PHE A 425 -23.94 -2.18 -9.58
N ASP A 426 -24.04 -0.86 -9.55
CA ASP A 426 -25.03 -0.10 -10.32
C ASP A 426 -24.99 -0.42 -11.84
N PRO A 427 -23.82 -0.56 -12.50
CA PRO A 427 -23.77 -0.92 -13.92
C PRO A 427 -24.36 -2.31 -14.23
N VAL A 428 -24.17 -3.30 -13.36
CA VAL A 428 -24.68 -4.67 -13.56
C VAL A 428 -26.14 -4.83 -13.11
N LEU A 429 -26.59 -4.01 -12.15
CA LEU A 429 -27.98 -4.01 -11.68
C LEU A 429 -28.94 -3.29 -12.64
N SER A 430 -28.45 -2.23 -13.31
CA SER A 430 -29.22 -1.45 -14.30
C SER A 430 -29.33 -2.11 -15.68
N ASN A 431 -28.80 -3.33 -15.86
CA ASN A 431 -28.66 -4.01 -17.15
C ASN A 431 -27.99 -3.13 -18.23
N SER A 432 -27.15 -2.16 -17.82
CA SER A 432 -26.38 -1.33 -18.73
C SER A 432 -25.35 -2.19 -19.47
N PRO A 433 -24.94 -1.84 -20.71
CA PRO A 433 -23.86 -2.54 -21.38
C PRO A 433 -22.59 -2.51 -20.52
N THR A 434 -22.19 -3.66 -19.99
CA THR A 434 -20.97 -3.78 -19.18
C THR A 434 -19.82 -4.31 -20.04
N ARG A 435 -18.59 -3.88 -19.75
CA ARG A 435 -17.37 -4.42 -20.39
C ARG A 435 -16.83 -5.65 -19.67
N LEU A 436 -17.58 -6.19 -18.70
CA LEU A 436 -17.14 -7.32 -17.89
C LEU A 436 -17.29 -8.63 -18.66
N ALA A 437 -16.47 -9.61 -18.33
CA ALA A 437 -16.70 -10.97 -18.79
C ALA A 437 -18.08 -11.45 -18.28
N PRO A 438 -18.84 -12.22 -19.06
CA PRO A 438 -20.20 -12.64 -18.66
C PRO A 438 -20.27 -13.34 -17.29
N ILE A 439 -19.27 -14.18 -16.96
CA ILE A 439 -19.17 -14.83 -15.65
C ILE A 439 -18.95 -13.84 -14.50
N ASP A 440 -18.05 -12.87 -14.69
CA ASP A 440 -17.76 -11.83 -13.69
C ASP A 440 -18.99 -10.93 -13.49
N ALA A 441 -19.68 -10.57 -14.58
CA ALA A 441 -20.91 -9.79 -14.53
C ALA A 441 -22.01 -10.52 -13.76
N ALA A 442 -22.22 -11.81 -14.01
CA ALA A 442 -23.23 -12.62 -13.32
C ALA A 442 -22.92 -12.73 -11.82
N PHE A 443 -21.67 -13.00 -11.46
CA PHE A 443 -21.23 -13.10 -10.06
C PHE A 443 -21.40 -11.77 -9.30
N VAL A 444 -20.91 -10.67 -9.89
CA VAL A 444 -21.02 -9.33 -9.30
C VAL A 444 -22.48 -8.90 -9.19
N ARG A 445 -23.33 -9.27 -10.15
CA ARG A 445 -24.77 -8.99 -10.12
C ARG A 445 -25.47 -9.74 -8.99
N ALA A 446 -25.19 -11.04 -8.80
CA ALA A 446 -25.74 -11.81 -7.69
C ALA A 446 -25.36 -11.18 -6.33
N HIS A 447 -24.10 -10.79 -6.16
CA HIS A 447 -23.65 -10.05 -4.99
C HIS A 447 -24.32 -8.67 -4.85
N GLY A 448 -24.51 -7.92 -5.95
CA GLY A 448 -25.19 -6.63 -5.91
C GLY A 448 -26.65 -6.73 -5.47
N ILE A 449 -27.36 -7.78 -5.89
CA ILE A 449 -28.73 -8.07 -5.47
C ILE A 449 -28.77 -8.43 -3.99
N LEU A 450 -27.90 -9.34 -3.53
CA LEU A 450 -27.79 -9.74 -2.12
C LEU A 450 -27.42 -8.55 -1.22
N PHE A 451 -26.46 -7.72 -1.66
CA PHE A 451 -25.94 -6.59 -0.89
C PHE A 451 -26.96 -5.43 -0.77
N SER A 452 -27.61 -5.07 -1.88
CA SER A 452 -28.55 -3.94 -1.90
C SER A 452 -29.97 -4.32 -1.46
N GLY A 453 -30.31 -5.61 -1.49
CA GLY A 453 -31.66 -6.11 -1.26
C GLY A 453 -32.67 -5.74 -2.35
N LYS A 454 -32.22 -5.16 -3.47
CA LYS A 454 -33.04 -4.76 -4.64
C LYS A 454 -33.03 -5.86 -5.71
N PHE A 455 -34.06 -5.91 -6.56
CA PHE A 455 -34.18 -6.88 -7.67
C PHE A 455 -34.08 -8.35 -7.23
N ARG A 456 -34.66 -8.69 -6.06
CA ARG A 456 -34.60 -10.04 -5.47
C ARG A 456 -35.18 -11.11 -6.40
N ASP A 457 -36.20 -10.75 -7.17
CA ASP A 457 -36.84 -11.56 -8.20
C ASP A 457 -35.84 -12.05 -9.27
N GLN A 458 -34.74 -11.32 -9.50
CA GLN A 458 -33.75 -11.62 -10.52
C GLN A 458 -32.50 -12.33 -9.97
N LEU A 459 -32.46 -12.62 -8.66
CA LEU A 459 -31.32 -13.31 -8.04
C LEU A 459 -31.16 -14.72 -8.57
N LYS A 460 -32.27 -15.43 -8.79
CA LYS A 460 -32.27 -16.80 -9.33
C LYS A 460 -31.60 -16.83 -10.70
N ASP A 461 -32.02 -15.95 -11.61
CA ASP A 461 -31.44 -15.85 -12.96
C ASP A 461 -29.96 -15.47 -12.92
N ALA A 462 -29.57 -14.52 -12.06
CA ALA A 462 -28.16 -14.15 -11.89
C ALA A 462 -27.30 -15.32 -11.38
N THR A 463 -27.86 -16.08 -10.42
CA THR A 463 -27.22 -17.27 -9.86
C THR A 463 -27.06 -18.35 -10.92
N GLU A 464 -28.12 -18.73 -11.63
CA GLU A 464 -28.09 -19.77 -12.66
C GLU A 464 -27.16 -19.38 -13.81
N SER A 465 -27.18 -18.12 -14.23
CA SER A 465 -26.24 -17.59 -15.22
C SER A 465 -24.79 -17.76 -14.79
N PHE A 466 -24.46 -17.50 -13.53
CA PHE A 466 -23.12 -17.72 -12.99
C PHE A 466 -22.76 -19.21 -12.92
N ILE A 467 -23.61 -20.03 -12.27
CA ILE A 467 -23.39 -21.46 -12.04
C ILE A 467 -23.16 -22.22 -13.36
N ASN A 468 -23.93 -21.90 -14.40
CA ASN A 468 -23.83 -22.56 -15.71
C ASN A 468 -22.51 -22.23 -16.44
N GLN A 469 -21.80 -21.18 -16.03
CA GLN A 469 -20.54 -20.76 -16.66
C GLN A 469 -19.29 -21.23 -15.91
N ILE A 470 -19.40 -21.63 -14.64
CA ILE A 470 -18.25 -21.99 -13.79
C ILE A 470 -17.41 -23.09 -14.43
N ASP A 471 -18.01 -24.21 -14.81
CA ASP A 471 -17.27 -25.36 -15.36
C ASP A 471 -16.50 -25.00 -16.62
N SER A 472 -17.17 -24.33 -17.55
CA SER A 472 -16.56 -23.85 -18.79
C SER A 472 -15.41 -22.87 -18.50
N HIS A 473 -15.54 -22.02 -17.49
CA HIS A 473 -14.52 -21.05 -17.13
C HIS A 473 -13.29 -21.71 -16.50
N ILE A 474 -13.49 -22.65 -15.56
CA ILE A 474 -12.39 -23.42 -14.95
C ILE A 474 -11.62 -24.18 -16.04
N HIS A 475 -12.33 -24.85 -16.95
CA HIS A 475 -11.72 -25.61 -18.03
C HIS A 475 -10.93 -24.73 -19.01
N ARG A 476 -11.48 -23.57 -19.41
CA ARG A 476 -10.85 -22.67 -20.39
C ARG A 476 -9.73 -21.82 -19.80
N SER A 477 -9.70 -21.60 -18.48
CA SER A 477 -8.75 -20.67 -17.84
C SER A 477 -8.28 -21.17 -16.47
N PRO A 478 -7.70 -22.38 -16.38
CA PRO A 478 -7.37 -23.03 -15.11
C PRO A 478 -6.39 -22.21 -14.26
N LYS A 479 -5.34 -21.64 -14.87
CA LYS A 479 -4.37 -20.80 -14.15
C LYS A 479 -4.99 -19.52 -13.58
N ARG A 480 -5.94 -18.91 -14.31
CA ARG A 480 -6.65 -17.71 -13.83
C ARG A 480 -7.64 -18.06 -12.72
N TRP A 481 -8.22 -19.26 -12.79
CA TRP A 481 -9.13 -19.75 -11.76
C TRP A 481 -8.45 -19.96 -10.42
N LEU A 482 -7.14 -20.25 -10.36
CA LEU A 482 -6.43 -20.34 -9.09
C LEU A 482 -6.63 -19.07 -8.23
N GLU A 483 -6.46 -17.90 -8.86
CA GLU A 483 -6.71 -16.60 -8.23
C GLU A 483 -8.21 -16.29 -8.08
N SER A 484 -8.98 -16.40 -9.16
CA SER A 484 -10.41 -16.10 -9.13
C SER A 484 -11.17 -16.96 -8.10
N GLY A 485 -10.74 -18.20 -7.91
CA GLY A 485 -11.35 -19.18 -7.03
C GLY A 485 -11.35 -18.72 -5.58
N TYR A 486 -10.22 -18.29 -5.03
CA TYR A 486 -10.21 -17.79 -3.66
C TYR A 486 -10.89 -16.41 -3.53
N TYR A 487 -10.88 -15.54 -4.56
CA TYR A 487 -11.70 -14.31 -4.54
C TYR A 487 -13.20 -14.61 -4.47
N ILE A 488 -13.68 -15.60 -5.23
CA ILE A 488 -15.07 -16.06 -5.18
C ILE A 488 -15.36 -16.65 -3.80
N GLY A 489 -14.52 -17.55 -3.30
CA GLY A 489 -14.69 -18.19 -1.98
C GLY A 489 -14.77 -17.17 -0.83
N ILE A 490 -13.86 -16.17 -0.82
CA ILE A 490 -13.87 -15.11 0.19
C ILE A 490 -15.11 -14.22 0.03
N SER A 491 -15.50 -13.88 -1.19
CA SER A 491 -16.71 -13.07 -1.42
C SER A 491 -17.97 -13.79 -0.92
N LEU A 492 -18.10 -15.09 -1.17
CA LEU A 492 -19.21 -15.93 -0.68
C LEU A 492 -19.25 -16.01 0.85
N THR A 493 -18.12 -16.21 1.50
CA THR A 493 -18.08 -16.26 2.97
C THR A 493 -18.40 -14.89 3.57
N CYS A 494 -17.94 -13.80 2.96
CA CYS A 494 -18.36 -12.44 3.32
C CYS A 494 -19.87 -12.21 3.14
N SER A 495 -20.52 -12.77 2.11
CA SER A 495 -21.98 -12.64 1.96
C SER A 495 -22.76 -13.44 3.00
N LEU A 496 -22.27 -14.63 3.39
CA LEU A 496 -22.83 -15.41 4.51
C LEU A 496 -22.75 -14.64 5.84
N LEU A 497 -21.68 -13.87 6.04
CA LEU A 497 -21.51 -12.94 7.16
C LEU A 497 -22.29 -11.62 7.01
N GLY A 498 -23.18 -11.52 6.01
CA GLY A 498 -24.00 -10.33 5.77
C GLY A 498 -23.17 -9.09 5.42
N TYR A 499 -22.00 -9.29 4.83
CA TYR A 499 -21.02 -8.24 4.55
C TYR A 499 -20.66 -7.44 5.81
N GLY A 500 -20.46 -8.15 6.93
CA GLY A 500 -20.08 -7.57 8.22
C GLY A 500 -21.22 -6.83 8.94
N ALA A 501 -22.48 -7.12 8.61
CA ALA A 501 -23.61 -6.55 9.34
C ALA A 501 -23.73 -7.18 10.73
N GLU A 502 -23.76 -6.35 11.79
CA GLU A 502 -23.90 -6.81 13.18
C GLU A 502 -25.21 -7.56 13.44
N SER A 503 -26.24 -7.32 12.63
CA SER A 503 -27.53 -8.02 12.69
C SER A 503 -27.47 -9.45 12.12
N ASN A 504 -26.44 -9.79 11.34
CA ASN A 504 -26.31 -11.08 10.68
C ASN A 504 -26.18 -12.22 11.71
N VAL A 505 -26.87 -13.33 11.46
CA VAL A 505 -26.94 -14.47 12.39
C VAL A 505 -25.58 -15.09 12.68
N LEU A 506 -24.71 -15.22 11.68
CA LEU A 506 -23.37 -15.78 11.87
C LEU A 506 -22.46 -14.82 12.62
N ILE A 507 -22.48 -13.51 12.30
CA ILE A 507 -21.72 -12.50 13.04
C ILE A 507 -22.11 -12.51 14.52
N ARG A 508 -23.42 -12.56 14.82
CA ARG A 508 -23.91 -12.66 16.21
C ARG A 508 -23.49 -13.95 16.88
N ALA A 509 -23.51 -15.07 16.16
CA ALA A 509 -23.15 -16.37 16.72
C ALA A 509 -21.65 -16.47 17.05
N ILE A 510 -20.77 -15.94 16.19
CA ILE A 510 -19.31 -16.01 16.41
C ILE A 510 -18.78 -14.91 17.36
N SER A 511 -19.53 -13.82 17.54
CA SER A 511 -19.15 -12.74 18.47
C SER A 511 -19.46 -13.08 19.94
N ARG A 512 -20.30 -14.09 20.19
CA ARG A 512 -20.62 -14.58 21.54
C ARG A 512 -19.50 -15.50 22.02
N LYS A 513 -18.91 -15.21 23.19
CA LYS A 513 -17.89 -16.10 23.76
C LYS A 513 -18.51 -17.46 24.10
N PRO A 514 -17.80 -18.58 23.88
CA PRO A 514 -18.31 -19.92 24.20
C PRO A 514 -18.71 -20.15 25.66
N GLU A 515 -18.27 -19.30 26.59
CA GLU A 515 -18.46 -19.45 28.04
C GLU A 515 -19.59 -18.58 28.63
N GLU A 516 -20.15 -17.63 27.88
CA GLU A 516 -21.29 -16.81 28.33
C GLU A 516 -22.59 -17.55 28.02
N THR A 517 -22.92 -18.53 28.86
CA THR A 517 -24.31 -18.95 29.06
C THR A 517 -25.02 -17.84 29.84
N ASP A 518 -25.42 -16.78 29.14
CA ASP A 518 -26.27 -15.73 29.72
C ASP A 518 -27.65 -16.30 30.04
N ILE A 519 -27.79 -16.80 31.27
CA ILE A 519 -29.09 -16.87 31.94
C ILE A 519 -29.42 -15.41 32.31
N THR A 520 -30.31 -14.77 31.58
CA THR A 520 -30.90 -13.49 31.99
C THR A 520 -31.63 -13.68 33.32
N MET A 521 -31.65 -12.65 34.18
CA MET A 521 -32.36 -12.66 35.47
C MET A 521 -33.89 -12.85 35.34
N ASP A 522 -34.45 -12.94 34.12
CA ASP A 522 -35.87 -13.22 33.86
C ASP A 522 -36.16 -14.64 33.35
N GLY A 523 -35.15 -15.50 33.22
CA GLY A 523 -35.33 -16.88 32.75
C GLY A 523 -35.79 -17.01 31.29
N SER A 524 -35.79 -15.92 30.51
CA SER A 524 -36.01 -15.98 29.07
C SER A 524 -34.69 -16.27 28.36
N THR A 525 -34.62 -17.39 27.64
CA THR A 525 -33.53 -17.61 26.68
C THR A 525 -33.50 -16.44 25.70
N ILE A 526 -32.37 -15.73 25.63
CA ILE A 526 -32.15 -14.70 24.61
C ILE A 526 -32.34 -15.36 23.25
N SER A 527 -33.44 -15.02 22.58
CA SER A 527 -33.84 -15.53 21.26
C SER A 527 -32.62 -15.77 20.38
N GLU A 528 -32.39 -17.04 20.00
CA GLU A 528 -31.53 -17.37 18.88
C GLU A 528 -31.97 -16.49 17.71
N ALA A 529 -31.00 -15.82 17.08
CA ALA A 529 -31.30 -14.89 16.01
C ALA A 529 -31.87 -15.70 14.85
N THR A 530 -33.13 -15.46 14.49
CA THR A 530 -33.73 -16.14 13.34
C THR A 530 -33.04 -15.67 12.05
N PRO A 531 -32.63 -16.59 11.15
CA PRO A 531 -32.04 -16.21 9.88
C PRO A 531 -33.00 -15.36 9.07
N ASP A 532 -32.54 -14.20 8.62
CA ASP A 532 -33.33 -13.36 7.72
C ASP A 532 -33.34 -13.94 6.29
N GLU A 533 -34.26 -13.46 5.47
CA GLU A 533 -34.40 -13.91 4.08
C GLU A 533 -33.12 -13.68 3.26
N THR A 534 -32.40 -12.58 3.52
CA THR A 534 -31.16 -12.25 2.79
C THR A 534 -30.07 -13.27 3.07
N PHE A 535 -29.93 -13.71 4.32
CA PHE A 535 -29.02 -14.79 4.71
C PHE A 535 -29.40 -16.11 4.02
N LEU A 536 -30.68 -16.47 4.00
CA LEU A 536 -31.13 -17.71 3.34
C LEU A 536 -30.84 -17.70 1.83
N LEU A 537 -31.03 -16.56 1.17
CA LEU A 537 -30.67 -16.39 -0.25
C LEU A 537 -29.16 -16.45 -0.48
N ALA A 538 -28.35 -15.85 0.40
CA ALA A 538 -26.89 -15.94 0.34
C ALA A 538 -26.41 -17.39 0.56
N LEU A 539 -27.06 -18.12 1.48
CA LEU A 539 -26.79 -19.54 1.75
C LEU A 539 -27.12 -20.43 0.56
N ASP A 540 -28.26 -20.22 -0.11
CA ASP A 540 -28.58 -20.95 -1.34
C ASP A 540 -27.56 -20.69 -2.45
N PHE A 541 -27.18 -19.43 -2.65
CA PHE A 541 -26.17 -19.05 -3.63
C PHE A 541 -24.79 -19.67 -3.33
N ALA A 542 -24.34 -19.60 -2.07
CA ALA A 542 -23.10 -20.21 -1.62
C ALA A 542 -23.13 -21.74 -1.77
N LYS A 543 -24.22 -22.39 -1.35
CA LYS A 543 -24.42 -23.84 -1.51
C LYS A 543 -24.26 -24.26 -2.98
N LYS A 544 -25.01 -23.64 -3.89
CA LYS A 544 -24.96 -23.98 -5.33
C LYS A 544 -23.56 -23.82 -5.90
N THR A 545 -22.86 -22.76 -5.51
CA THR A 545 -21.49 -22.49 -5.98
C THR A 545 -20.51 -23.53 -5.42
N ILE A 546 -20.58 -23.82 -4.12
CA ILE A 546 -19.70 -24.82 -3.47
C ILE A 546 -19.96 -26.20 -4.08
N ASP A 547 -21.21 -26.62 -4.21
CA ASP A 547 -21.59 -27.90 -4.82
C ASP A 547 -20.99 -28.05 -6.22
N LYS A 548 -21.16 -27.03 -7.07
CA LYS A 548 -20.64 -27.02 -8.44
C LYS A 548 -19.11 -27.14 -8.50
N VAL A 549 -18.37 -26.45 -7.62
CA VAL A 549 -16.91 -26.50 -7.62
C VAL A 549 -16.38 -27.79 -7.01
N VAL A 550 -16.99 -28.29 -5.92
CA VAL A 550 -16.57 -29.54 -5.26
C VAL A 550 -16.78 -30.76 -6.16
N ARG A 551 -17.80 -30.74 -7.04
CA ARG A 551 -18.06 -31.80 -8.04
C ARG A 551 -16.91 -32.04 -9.00
N ARG A 552 -16.02 -31.06 -9.17
CA ARG A 552 -14.77 -31.22 -9.91
C ARG A 552 -13.68 -31.87 -9.05
N TRP A 553 -14.02 -32.85 -8.23
CA TRP A 553 -13.04 -33.52 -7.37
C TRP A 553 -11.91 -34.12 -8.22
N GLY A 554 -10.67 -33.94 -7.77
CA GLY A 554 -9.47 -34.29 -8.54
C GLY A 554 -8.94 -33.17 -9.45
N ASP A 555 -9.72 -32.11 -9.72
CA ASP A 555 -9.23 -30.91 -10.43
C ASP A 555 -8.43 -30.01 -9.49
N THR A 556 -7.11 -30.05 -9.60
CA THR A 556 -6.19 -29.27 -8.75
C THR A 556 -6.40 -27.75 -8.83
N ASN A 557 -7.03 -27.26 -9.89
CA ASN A 557 -7.31 -25.82 -10.04
C ASN A 557 -8.38 -25.33 -9.05
N THR A 558 -9.22 -26.24 -8.52
CA THR A 558 -10.28 -25.88 -7.57
C THR A 558 -9.79 -25.75 -6.14
N LEU A 559 -8.58 -26.24 -5.84
CA LEU A 559 -8.06 -26.32 -4.49
C LEU A 559 -8.01 -24.97 -3.75
N PRO A 560 -7.64 -23.82 -4.35
CA PRO A 560 -7.60 -22.55 -3.60
C PRO A 560 -9.00 -22.11 -3.13
N PHE A 561 -10.03 -22.34 -3.95
CA PHE A 561 -11.42 -22.13 -3.56
C PHE A 561 -11.80 -23.08 -2.40
N LEU A 562 -11.51 -24.37 -2.55
CA LEU A 562 -11.86 -25.39 -1.54
C LEU A 562 -11.16 -25.13 -0.20
N HIS A 563 -9.89 -24.76 -0.23
CA HIS A 563 -9.12 -24.36 0.95
C HIS A 563 -9.81 -23.19 1.66
N THR A 564 -10.16 -22.12 0.93
CA THR A 564 -10.86 -20.95 1.47
C THR A 564 -12.18 -21.33 2.16
N ILE A 565 -12.99 -22.16 1.51
CA ILE A 565 -14.27 -22.62 2.07
C ILE A 565 -14.08 -23.50 3.30
N LEU A 566 -13.09 -24.40 3.30
CA LEU A 566 -12.81 -25.28 4.44
C LEU A 566 -12.25 -24.51 5.64
N VAL A 567 -11.47 -23.45 5.44
CA VAL A 567 -11.03 -22.57 6.53
C VAL A 567 -12.24 -21.93 7.21
N PHE A 568 -13.17 -21.38 6.41
CA PHE A 568 -14.42 -20.83 6.93
C PHE A 568 -15.25 -21.87 7.68
N MET A 569 -15.49 -23.04 7.08
CA MET A 569 -16.28 -24.10 7.71
C MET A 569 -15.64 -24.60 9.01
N ASN A 570 -14.32 -24.83 9.02
CA ASN A 570 -13.59 -25.22 10.22
C ASN A 570 -13.64 -24.17 11.35
N HIS A 571 -13.78 -22.88 11.01
CA HIS A 571 -14.03 -21.86 12.02
C HIS A 571 -15.47 -21.96 12.55
N MET A 572 -16.46 -22.12 11.65
CA MET A 572 -17.87 -22.23 12.03
C MET A 572 -18.15 -23.45 12.92
N THR A 573 -17.47 -24.58 12.71
CA THR A 573 -17.64 -25.78 13.57
C THR A 573 -17.26 -25.55 15.04
N LYS A 574 -16.50 -24.49 15.36
CA LYS A 574 -16.17 -24.11 16.74
C LYS A 574 -17.32 -23.41 17.47
N TYR A 575 -18.34 -22.97 16.73
CA TYR A 575 -19.48 -22.21 17.25
C TYR A 575 -20.79 -22.95 16.94
N PRO A 576 -21.36 -23.72 17.89
CA PRO A 576 -22.58 -24.52 17.67
C PRO A 576 -23.75 -23.72 17.10
N ALA A 577 -23.95 -22.48 17.57
CA ALA A 577 -25.01 -21.58 17.07
C ALA A 577 -24.76 -21.08 15.64
N ALA A 578 -23.51 -21.05 15.16
CA ALA A 578 -23.19 -20.64 13.80
C ALA A 578 -23.34 -21.82 12.83
N ILE A 579 -22.78 -22.99 13.19
CA ILE A 579 -22.78 -24.17 12.32
C ILE A 579 -24.18 -24.75 12.11
N SER A 580 -25.09 -24.61 13.08
CA SER A 580 -26.49 -25.04 12.96
C SER A 580 -27.23 -24.40 11.78
N HIS A 581 -26.84 -23.18 11.37
CA HIS A 581 -27.40 -22.49 10.22
C HIS A 581 -26.83 -22.96 8.88
N LEU A 582 -25.73 -23.72 8.89
CA LEU A 582 -24.96 -24.09 7.69
C LEU A 582 -24.95 -25.60 7.43
N GLU A 583 -24.91 -26.42 8.47
CA GLU A 583 -24.59 -27.85 8.40
C GLU A 583 -25.53 -28.67 7.52
N ASP A 584 -26.82 -28.32 7.47
CA ASP A 584 -27.83 -29.05 6.68
C ASP A 584 -27.79 -28.71 5.19
N LYS A 585 -27.17 -27.57 4.84
CA LYS A 585 -27.05 -27.13 3.45
C LYS A 585 -25.67 -27.41 2.86
N TYR A 586 -24.66 -27.56 3.70
CA TYR A 586 -23.30 -27.81 3.26
C TYR A 586 -23.12 -29.23 2.68
N PRO A 587 -22.43 -29.41 1.54
CA PRO A 587 -22.35 -30.69 0.84
C PRO A 587 -21.31 -31.66 1.43
N TRP A 588 -21.52 -32.11 2.68
CA TRP A 588 -20.56 -32.97 3.41
C TRP A 588 -20.14 -34.23 2.65
N LYS A 589 -21.07 -34.92 1.99
CA LYS A 589 -20.78 -36.14 1.23
C LYS A 589 -19.81 -35.87 0.07
N LEU A 590 -20.07 -34.82 -0.69
CA LEU A 590 -19.21 -34.39 -1.80
C LEU A 590 -17.82 -33.99 -1.28
N THR A 591 -17.77 -33.28 -0.15
CA THR A 591 -16.50 -32.93 0.51
C THR A 591 -15.72 -34.18 0.92
N ALA A 592 -16.37 -35.22 1.48
CA ALA A 592 -15.70 -36.48 1.82
C ALA A 592 -15.15 -37.20 0.58
N ILE A 593 -15.89 -37.23 -0.54
CA ILE A 593 -15.40 -37.78 -1.82
C ILE A 593 -14.21 -36.98 -2.31
N MET A 594 -14.31 -35.65 -2.33
CA MET A 594 -13.23 -34.76 -2.74
C MET A 594 -11.96 -34.99 -1.90
N LEU A 595 -12.07 -35.08 -0.58
CA LEU A 595 -10.94 -35.34 0.32
C LEU A 595 -10.30 -36.70 0.05
N ASN A 596 -11.10 -37.75 -0.19
CA ASN A 596 -10.58 -39.08 -0.54
C ASN A 596 -9.85 -39.07 -1.89
N THR A 597 -10.43 -38.43 -2.91
CA THR A 597 -9.78 -38.28 -4.23
C THR A 597 -8.47 -37.50 -4.11
N LEU A 598 -8.45 -36.45 -3.28
CA LEU A 598 -7.25 -35.67 -3.00
C LEU A 598 -6.17 -36.50 -2.32
N LEU A 599 -6.55 -37.30 -1.32
CA LEU A 599 -5.64 -38.19 -0.60
C LEU A 599 -5.00 -39.24 -1.52
N LEU A 600 -5.76 -39.79 -2.47
CA LEU A 600 -5.23 -40.71 -3.48
C LEU A 600 -4.24 -40.04 -4.44
N SER A 601 -4.28 -38.72 -4.58
CA SER A 601 -3.36 -37.93 -5.42
C SER A 601 -2.08 -37.49 -4.71
N CYS A 602 -1.92 -37.80 -3.42
CA CYS A 602 -0.72 -37.50 -2.65
C CYS A 602 0.39 -38.54 -2.89
N GLU A 603 1.62 -38.18 -2.55
CA GLU A 603 2.77 -39.07 -2.66
C GLU A 603 2.63 -40.34 -1.80
N SER A 604 3.30 -41.42 -2.23
CA SER A 604 3.31 -42.69 -1.50
C SER A 604 3.87 -42.50 -0.09
N GLY A 605 3.09 -42.89 0.92
CA GLY A 605 3.48 -42.76 2.33
C GLY A 605 3.09 -41.43 2.98
N TYR A 606 2.38 -40.53 2.27
CA TYR A 606 1.83 -39.32 2.88
C TYR A 606 1.01 -39.66 4.12
N GLN A 607 1.28 -39.00 5.25
CA GLN A 607 0.54 -39.18 6.51
C GLN A 607 -0.40 -38.01 6.72
N VAL A 608 -1.71 -38.27 6.81
CA VAL A 608 -2.69 -37.24 7.14
C VAL A 608 -2.53 -36.84 8.60
N GLN A 609 -2.61 -35.55 8.90
CA GLN A 609 -2.50 -35.01 10.25
C GLN A 609 -3.60 -33.97 10.46
N SER A 610 -4.14 -33.86 11.67
CA SER A 610 -5.21 -32.89 11.99
C SER A 610 -4.68 -31.48 12.33
N HIS A 611 -3.36 -31.33 12.45
CA HIS A 611 -2.72 -30.07 12.82
C HIS A 611 -2.05 -29.42 11.61
N PHE A 612 -1.96 -28.09 11.66
CA PHE A 612 -1.30 -27.30 10.63
C PHE A 612 0.18 -27.64 10.57
N ARG A 613 0.68 -28.15 9.43
CA ARG A 613 2.13 -28.41 9.28
C ARG A 613 2.92 -27.12 9.31
N LEU A 614 3.92 -27.10 10.18
CA LEU A 614 4.91 -26.03 10.27
C LEU A 614 6.12 -26.36 9.39
N PRO A 615 6.84 -25.34 8.89
CA PRO A 615 8.07 -25.55 8.16
C PRO A 615 9.13 -26.21 9.06
N GLU A 616 10.10 -26.88 8.45
CA GLU A 616 11.26 -27.40 9.18
C GLU A 616 12.02 -26.26 9.88
N LYS A 617 12.76 -26.56 10.95
CA LYS A 617 13.40 -25.56 11.84
C LYS A 617 14.28 -24.52 11.14
N ASP A 618 14.78 -24.81 9.93
CA ASP A 618 15.66 -23.93 9.16
C ASP A 618 14.98 -23.31 7.93
N GLN A 619 13.69 -23.60 7.69
CA GLN A 619 12.92 -23.07 6.56
C GLN A 619 12.00 -21.93 7.00
N LEU A 620 11.96 -20.86 6.22
CA LEU A 620 11.01 -19.77 6.45
C LEU A 620 9.61 -20.20 5.96
N PRO A 621 8.54 -19.79 6.65
CA PRO A 621 7.17 -19.98 6.17
C PRO A 621 6.98 -19.44 4.75
N ARG A 622 6.22 -20.17 3.93
CA ARG A 622 5.81 -19.72 2.60
C ARG A 622 4.28 -19.80 2.49
N PRO A 623 3.56 -18.77 2.96
CA PRO A 623 2.11 -18.75 2.87
C PRO A 623 1.62 -18.89 1.44
N LEU A 624 0.46 -19.53 1.27
CA LEU A 624 -0.22 -19.65 -0.02
C LEU A 624 -0.77 -18.27 -0.46
N PRO A 625 -1.01 -18.04 -1.76
CA PRO A 625 -1.65 -16.81 -2.22
C PRO A 625 -2.97 -16.52 -1.49
N GLU A 626 -3.80 -17.55 -1.31
CA GLU A 626 -5.06 -17.44 -0.57
C GLU A 626 -4.88 -17.22 0.93
N ASP A 627 -3.72 -17.55 1.53
CA ASP A 627 -3.43 -17.25 2.93
C ASP A 627 -3.33 -15.75 3.14
N PHE A 628 -2.59 -15.05 2.26
CA PHE A 628 -2.52 -13.59 2.26
C PHE A 628 -3.90 -12.97 2.01
N ALA A 629 -4.69 -13.56 1.11
CA ALA A 629 -6.04 -13.09 0.81
C ALA A 629 -7.00 -13.25 2.00
N MET A 630 -6.91 -14.35 2.75
CA MET A 630 -7.76 -14.60 3.93
C MET A 630 -7.27 -13.90 5.19
N ARG A 631 -5.98 -13.54 5.28
CA ARG A 631 -5.38 -12.92 6.46
C ARG A 631 -6.18 -11.71 6.91
N GLY A 632 -6.50 -11.67 8.21
CA GLY A 632 -7.22 -10.57 8.86
C GLY A 632 -8.75 -10.66 8.80
N LEU A 633 -9.32 -11.65 8.13
CA LEU A 633 -10.76 -11.96 8.24
C LEU A 633 -11.08 -12.58 9.61
N LEU A 634 -12.29 -12.32 10.12
CA LEU A 634 -12.75 -12.80 11.43
C LEU A 634 -12.58 -14.31 11.61
N TYR A 635 -12.80 -15.09 10.54
CA TYR A 635 -12.78 -16.55 10.58
C TYR A 635 -11.39 -17.16 10.33
N SER A 636 -10.36 -16.36 10.06
CA SER A 636 -9.00 -16.85 9.77
C SER A 636 -7.98 -16.52 10.86
N GLU A 637 -8.35 -15.72 11.86
CA GLU A 637 -7.46 -15.25 12.92
C GLU A 637 -6.80 -16.40 13.70
N ASP A 638 -7.55 -17.47 13.97
CA ASP A 638 -7.09 -18.64 14.72
C ASP A 638 -6.71 -19.84 13.84
N TYR A 639 -6.62 -19.62 12.52
CA TYR A 639 -6.20 -20.64 11.56
C TYR A 639 -4.69 -20.64 11.35
N PHE A 640 -4.07 -19.47 11.18
CA PHE A 640 -2.65 -19.36 10.87
C PHE A 640 -1.78 -19.42 12.14
N PRO A 641 -0.65 -20.17 12.12
CA PRO A 641 0.31 -20.15 13.21
C PRO A 641 0.90 -18.76 13.46
N GLY A 642 1.40 -18.55 14.69
CA GLY A 642 2.22 -17.39 15.00
C GLY A 642 3.41 -17.28 14.04
N ASP A 643 3.70 -16.07 13.58
CA ASP A 643 4.81 -15.77 12.66
C ASP A 643 4.71 -16.38 11.25
N TRP A 644 3.56 -16.97 10.86
CA TRP A 644 3.35 -17.55 9.53
C TRP A 644 3.64 -16.58 8.37
N PHE A 645 3.34 -15.30 8.57
CA PHE A 645 3.55 -14.24 7.57
C PHE A 645 4.86 -13.46 7.78
N ARG A 646 5.73 -13.86 8.71
CA ARG A 646 7.03 -13.20 8.95
C ARG A 646 8.11 -13.78 8.04
N ASN A 647 8.00 -13.49 6.75
CA ASN A 647 9.03 -13.81 5.78
C ASN A 647 9.33 -12.59 4.89
N ASP A 648 10.28 -11.78 5.33
CA ASP A 648 10.70 -10.55 4.64
C ASP A 648 11.45 -10.81 3.31
N LYS A 649 11.67 -12.09 2.95
CA LYS A 649 12.31 -12.47 1.67
C LYS A 649 11.31 -12.65 0.53
N ILE A 650 10.01 -12.74 0.82
CA ILE A 650 8.98 -12.87 -0.22
C ILE A 650 8.62 -11.47 -0.69
N ASP A 651 9.05 -11.14 -1.90
CA ASP A 651 8.64 -9.90 -2.57
C ASP A 651 7.13 -9.94 -2.89
N GLU A 652 6.50 -8.77 -3.05
CA GLU A 652 5.05 -8.67 -3.34
C GLU A 652 4.62 -9.49 -4.56
N ASP A 653 5.42 -9.48 -5.63
CA ASP A 653 5.13 -10.23 -6.85
C ASP A 653 5.25 -11.75 -6.63
N GLU A 654 6.10 -12.17 -5.69
CA GLU A 654 6.33 -13.59 -5.39
C GLU A 654 5.19 -14.24 -4.60
N LYS A 655 4.39 -13.44 -3.87
CA LYS A 655 3.24 -13.93 -3.09
C LYS A 655 2.20 -14.66 -3.94
N TYR A 656 2.13 -14.33 -5.22
CA TYR A 656 1.12 -14.85 -6.16
C TYR A 656 1.71 -15.87 -7.15
N PHE A 657 2.96 -16.32 -6.94
CA PHE A 657 3.60 -17.31 -7.81
C PHE A 657 3.18 -18.75 -7.47
N GLU A 658 2.46 -19.38 -8.40
CA GLU A 658 2.05 -20.78 -8.39
C GLU A 658 3.20 -21.70 -8.82
N LEU A 659 4.03 -22.12 -7.86
CA LEU A 659 5.05 -23.17 -8.04
C LEU A 659 4.43 -24.57 -7.82
N PRO A 660 4.98 -25.66 -8.38
CA PRO A 660 4.48 -27.01 -8.13
C PRO A 660 4.36 -27.38 -6.64
N SER A 661 5.29 -26.89 -5.80
CA SER A 661 5.26 -27.09 -4.35
C SER A 661 4.05 -26.45 -3.67
N VAL A 662 3.50 -25.38 -4.22
CA VAL A 662 2.27 -24.71 -3.71
C VAL A 662 1.08 -25.65 -3.79
N SER A 663 1.00 -26.46 -4.84
CA SER A 663 -0.08 -27.44 -5.01
C SER A 663 -0.03 -28.51 -3.91
N GLU A 664 1.14 -29.05 -3.61
CA GLU A 664 1.31 -30.08 -2.57
C GLU A 664 1.03 -29.53 -1.17
N GLU A 665 1.50 -28.31 -0.87
CA GLU A 665 1.16 -27.65 0.39
C GLU A 665 -0.36 -27.43 0.52
N ARG A 666 -1.02 -27.01 -0.57
CA ARG A 666 -2.46 -26.82 -0.59
C ARG A 666 -3.24 -28.12 -0.36
N LYS A 667 -2.78 -29.25 -0.94
CA LYS A 667 -3.35 -30.59 -0.65
C LYS A 667 -3.27 -30.89 0.84
N ASP A 668 -2.10 -30.66 1.43
CA ASP A 668 -1.87 -30.89 2.86
C ASP A 668 -2.78 -30.04 3.75
N ARG A 669 -2.95 -28.75 3.44
CA ARG A 669 -3.87 -27.85 4.18
C ARG A 669 -5.31 -28.36 4.14
N ILE A 670 -5.79 -28.74 2.96
CA ILE A 670 -7.16 -29.21 2.76
C ILE A 670 -7.41 -30.53 3.51
N LEU A 671 -6.50 -31.49 3.40
CA LEU A 671 -6.61 -32.77 4.12
C LEU A 671 -6.56 -32.57 5.64
N SER A 672 -5.68 -31.67 6.11
CA SER A 672 -5.57 -31.36 7.54
C SER A 672 -6.84 -30.71 8.09
N LEU A 673 -7.45 -29.79 7.34
CA LEU A 673 -8.75 -29.20 7.67
C LEU A 673 -9.86 -30.26 7.69
N GLY A 674 -9.86 -31.17 6.72
CA GLY A 674 -10.79 -32.31 6.68
C GLY A 674 -10.72 -33.16 7.96
N CYS A 675 -9.51 -33.54 8.37
CA CYS A 675 -9.30 -34.28 9.62
C CYS A 675 -9.69 -33.46 10.85
N LYS A 676 -9.35 -32.17 10.89
CA LYS A 676 -9.70 -31.29 12.01
C LYS A 676 -11.21 -31.11 12.18
N ILE A 677 -11.97 -31.07 11.09
CA ILE A 677 -13.43 -31.08 11.16
C ILE A 677 -13.95 -32.45 11.64
N ALA A 678 -13.34 -33.53 11.16
CA ALA A 678 -13.74 -34.90 11.49
C ALA A 678 -13.53 -35.25 12.97
N THR A 679 -12.64 -34.57 13.71
CA THR A 679 -12.44 -34.84 15.15
C THR A 679 -13.70 -34.63 15.99
N SER A 680 -14.66 -33.82 15.52
CA SER A 680 -15.94 -33.62 16.21
C SER A 680 -16.88 -34.83 16.12
N GLY A 681 -16.73 -35.68 15.10
CA GLY A 681 -17.63 -36.81 14.83
C GLY A 681 -19.04 -36.43 14.36
N ASN A 682 -19.33 -35.14 14.13
CA ASN A 682 -20.70 -34.66 13.86
C ASN A 682 -21.06 -34.58 12.37
N TRP A 683 -20.06 -34.45 11.49
CA TRP A 683 -20.29 -34.19 10.06
C TRP A 683 -19.44 -35.10 9.18
N LEU A 684 -18.12 -34.86 9.19
CA LEU A 684 -17.11 -35.73 8.59
C LEU A 684 -16.64 -36.75 9.62
N LEU A 685 -16.26 -37.93 9.14
CA LEU A 685 -15.65 -39.00 9.91
C LEU A 685 -14.32 -39.38 9.24
N TRP A 686 -13.30 -39.65 10.04
CA TRP A 686 -12.00 -40.14 9.57
C TRP A 686 -11.75 -41.52 10.14
N ASP A 687 -11.50 -42.49 9.25
CA ASP A 687 -11.12 -43.86 9.60
C ASP A 687 -9.60 -44.02 9.45
N ASP A 688 -8.89 -44.20 10.57
CA ASP A 688 -7.43 -44.36 10.60
C ASP A 688 -6.97 -45.69 9.95
N GLU A 689 -7.75 -46.76 10.07
CA GLU A 689 -7.41 -48.09 9.54
C GLU A 689 -7.62 -48.12 8.02
N ALA A 690 -8.79 -47.69 7.56
CA ALA A 690 -9.12 -47.62 6.14
C ALA A 690 -8.48 -46.41 5.43
N ARG A 691 -7.93 -45.47 6.20
CA ARG A 691 -7.37 -44.18 5.74
C ARG A 691 -8.33 -43.44 4.81
N LYS A 692 -9.58 -43.29 5.24
CA LYS A 692 -10.66 -42.78 4.40
C LYS A 692 -11.57 -41.84 5.17
N PHE A 693 -11.99 -40.78 4.49
CA PHE A 693 -13.07 -39.90 4.94
C PHE A 693 -14.43 -40.51 4.63
N SER A 694 -15.33 -40.43 5.59
CA SER A 694 -16.76 -40.71 5.42
C SER A 694 -17.59 -39.61 6.07
N VAL A 695 -18.90 -39.78 6.12
CA VAL A 695 -19.83 -38.83 6.73
C VAL A 695 -20.74 -39.57 7.69
N VAL A 696 -21.29 -38.86 8.68
CA VAL A 696 -22.35 -39.41 9.52
C VAL A 696 -23.58 -39.75 8.68
N GLU A 697 -24.39 -40.71 9.14
CA GLU A 697 -25.51 -41.26 8.36
C GLU A 697 -26.50 -40.19 7.88
N LYS A 698 -26.75 -39.14 8.68
CA LYS A 698 -27.57 -37.98 8.31
C LYS A 698 -27.16 -37.34 6.98
N TYR A 699 -25.86 -37.31 6.69
CA TYR A 699 -25.31 -36.68 5.48
C TYR A 699 -24.87 -37.70 4.42
N ASN A 700 -25.09 -38.99 4.66
CA ASN A 700 -24.73 -40.07 3.73
C ASN A 700 -25.77 -40.21 2.61
N ILE A 701 -25.92 -39.16 1.80
CA ILE A 701 -26.85 -39.14 0.68
C ILE A 701 -26.22 -39.75 -0.57
N LYS A 702 -27.06 -40.30 -1.46
CA LYS A 702 -26.63 -40.65 -2.83
C LYS A 702 -26.34 -39.36 -3.59
N ILE A 703 -25.25 -39.38 -4.35
CA ILE A 703 -24.94 -38.32 -5.30
C ILE A 703 -25.39 -38.87 -6.65
N ASP A 704 -26.33 -38.17 -7.28
CA ASP A 704 -26.67 -38.45 -8.66
C ASP A 704 -25.45 -38.02 -9.49
N ASP A 705 -24.73 -39.01 -10.00
CA ASP A 705 -23.72 -38.83 -11.05
C ASP A 705 -24.50 -38.61 -12.37
N ASP A 706 -24.04 -37.67 -13.18
CA ASP A 706 -24.76 -37.00 -14.26
C ASP A 706 -25.63 -37.89 -15.18
N GLU A 707 -26.84 -37.40 -15.48
CA GLU A 707 -27.58 -37.66 -16.71
C GLU A 707 -26.68 -37.32 -17.91
N GLU A 708 -26.10 -38.33 -18.59
CA GLU A 708 -25.69 -38.36 -20.02
C GLU A 708 -24.55 -39.38 -20.24
N GLN A 709 -24.92 -40.64 -20.48
CA GLN A 709 -24.29 -41.58 -21.41
C GLN A 709 -24.97 -42.94 -21.31
N ASP A 710 -26.19 -43.04 -21.83
CA ASP A 710 -26.80 -44.31 -22.24
C ASP A 710 -27.86 -44.00 -23.32
N GLU A 711 -27.40 -43.49 -24.46
CA GLU A 711 -28.09 -43.73 -25.73
C GLU A 711 -27.08 -44.43 -26.64
N GLU A 712 -27.12 -45.77 -26.63
CA GLU A 712 -26.53 -46.60 -27.68
C GLU A 712 -27.22 -46.26 -29.02
N PRO A 713 -26.46 -46.09 -30.12
CA PRO A 713 -27.06 -45.95 -31.44
C PRO A 713 -27.45 -47.32 -32.00
N GLU A 714 -28.73 -47.53 -32.28
CA GLU A 714 -29.21 -48.49 -33.30
C GLU A 714 -29.12 -47.89 -34.72
#